data_AF-A0A1E3RUA5-F1
#
_entry.id   AF-A0A1E3RUA5-F1
#
_cell.length_a   1.000
_cell.length_b   1.000
_cell.length_c   1.000
_cell.angle_alpha   90.00
_cell.angle_beta   90.00
_cell.angle_gamma   90.00
#
_symmetry.space_group_name_H-M   'P 1'
#
loop_
_entity.id
_entity.type
_entity.pdbx_description
1 polymer ?
#
loop_
_entity_poly.entity_id
_entity_poly.type
_entity_poly.pdbx_seq_one_letter_code
_entity_poly.pdbx_strand_id
1 'polypeptide(L)'
;MPIAISTEHNDLADSVRSLVERVAPSEVLHEALETPIPNPPPYWKSAAEQGLQGVHLAESVGGQGFGILELAIVLAEFGYGAVPGPFVPSAIASALISAHDPDAKLLNDLASGNAIAAYAIDSGLTATRQGEADSASLVIRGEVRAVPGAAQASVLVLPVAGLEEGTSGSKWVVLDADQLEIEPVKSVDPLRPVAHVRANAVEVGDDRVLHNLSPTLARALISTLLSAECIGVSRWATDTASEYAKIREQFGRPIGQFQAVKHKCANMIAETERATAAVWDAARAIDEAREGGENGAQESAFEFAAAVAATLAPVAAQHCAQDCIQVHGGIGFTWEHDTNVYYRRALVLAASFGRLADYPQQVVDVATSTGMRQLNIDLDPDTEKLRDEIRAEVAGLKSIPSDERNTAIAEGGWVQPHLPKPWGRSAGPVEQIIIAQEFETGRVKRPAMGIAAWIIPSIVAFGTDEQKQRFLPPTFRGEMIWCQLFSEPGAGSDLASLTTKATKVDGGWRISGQKIWTTGAQYSQWGALLARTDPSAPKHNGITYFLLDMTSEGVDVKPLRELTGNAMFNTVFIDDVFVPDEMVLGEVNRGWEVSRNTLTAERVSIGSSEPPFLATLNGFVEFVRDGQFDQIEQNHAGHLIAEGHAAKVLNMRSTLLTLAGGDPMPAAAISKLLSMKTGQGYAEFAVGSFGTDGAIAEPGEIQGRWIEYLLGSRATTIYGGTTEVQLNIIAERLLGLPRDP
;
A
#
# COMPACT_ATOMS: atom_id res chain seq x y z
N MET A 1 4.58 9.09 4.08
CA MET A 1 3.47 9.92 3.56
C MET A 1 2.27 9.78 4.48
N PRO A 2 1.49 10.84 4.72
CA PRO A 2 0.28 10.78 5.55
C PRO A 2 -0.83 9.97 4.88
N ILE A 3 -1.87 9.59 5.64
CA ILE A 3 -3.11 9.02 5.08
C ILE A 3 -3.75 10.01 4.08
N ALA A 4 -3.61 11.31 4.36
CA ALA A 4 -4.06 12.40 3.51
C ALA A 4 -3.58 12.30 2.05
N ILE A 5 -4.49 12.61 1.12
CA ILE A 5 -4.20 12.63 -0.32
C ILE A 5 -4.62 13.96 -0.95
N SER A 6 -5.85 14.43 -0.71
CA SER A 6 -6.35 15.69 -1.28
C SER A 6 -5.71 16.91 -0.61
N THR A 7 -5.82 18.09 -1.22
CA THR A 7 -5.34 19.34 -0.60
C THR A 7 -6.04 19.59 0.74
N GLU A 8 -7.36 19.39 0.82
CA GLU A 8 -8.13 19.54 2.06
C GLU A 8 -7.70 18.56 3.15
N HIS A 9 -7.41 17.30 2.78
CA HIS A 9 -6.88 16.31 3.70
C HIS A 9 -5.50 16.70 4.24
N ASN A 10 -4.64 17.26 3.39
CA ASN A 10 -3.31 17.73 3.81
C ASN A 10 -3.43 18.96 4.71
N ASP A 11 -4.31 19.90 4.40
CA ASP A 11 -4.57 21.07 5.26
C ASP A 11 -5.08 20.64 6.65
N LEU A 12 -5.96 19.64 6.72
CA LEU A 12 -6.41 19.02 7.98
C LEU A 12 -5.22 18.39 8.72
N ALA A 13 -4.43 17.56 8.04
CA ALA A 13 -3.27 16.90 8.64
C ALA A 13 -2.27 17.91 9.21
N ASP A 14 -1.93 18.95 8.45
CA ASP A 14 -0.97 20.00 8.85
C ASP A 14 -1.49 20.83 10.03
N SER A 15 -2.80 21.13 10.06
CA SER A 15 -3.45 21.80 11.19
C SER A 15 -3.35 20.96 12.47
N VAL A 16 -3.66 19.65 12.38
CA VAL A 16 -3.58 18.74 13.53
C VAL A 16 -2.13 18.53 13.95
N ARG A 17 -1.19 18.34 13.01
CA ARG A 17 0.25 18.26 13.27
C ARG A 17 0.74 19.47 14.07
N SER A 18 0.34 20.67 13.66
CA SER A 18 0.69 21.92 14.36
C SER A 18 0.12 21.99 15.78
N LEU A 19 -1.06 21.43 16.03
CA LEU A 19 -1.58 21.29 17.40
C LEU A 19 -0.75 20.28 18.19
N VAL A 20 -0.52 19.10 17.62
CA VAL A 20 0.20 17.99 18.23
C VAL A 20 1.60 18.42 18.69
N GLU A 21 2.36 19.13 17.85
CA GLU A 21 3.69 19.67 18.19
C GLU A 21 3.68 20.60 19.41
N ARG A 22 2.59 21.36 19.60
CA ARG A 22 2.45 22.26 20.76
C ARG A 22 2.06 21.53 22.04
N VAL A 23 1.28 20.45 21.94
CA VAL A 23 0.64 19.80 23.10
C VAL A 23 1.36 18.54 23.56
N ALA A 24 2.16 17.94 22.69
CA ALA A 24 2.93 16.74 22.97
C ALA A 24 4.42 16.89 22.56
N PRO A 25 5.11 18.00 22.92
CA PRO A 25 6.56 18.07 22.75
C PRO A 25 7.24 17.03 23.67
N SER A 26 8.50 16.70 23.36
CA SER A 26 9.26 15.67 24.09
C SER A 26 9.21 15.90 25.61
N GLU A 27 9.38 17.13 26.10
CA GLU A 27 9.33 17.41 27.53
C GLU A 27 8.02 16.97 28.20
N VAL A 28 6.88 17.17 27.52
CA VAL A 28 5.56 16.74 28.01
C VAL A 28 5.43 15.22 27.97
N LEU A 29 5.92 14.56 26.91
CA LEU A 29 5.89 13.10 26.81
C LEU A 29 6.67 12.46 27.96
N HIS A 30 7.86 13.00 28.27
CA HIS A 30 8.74 12.48 29.32
C HIS A 30 8.23 12.80 30.73
N GLU A 31 7.64 13.98 30.94
CA GLU A 31 6.94 14.27 32.21
C GLU A 31 5.77 13.28 32.41
N ALA A 32 5.02 12.99 31.34
CA ALA A 32 3.88 12.07 31.36
C ALA A 32 4.28 10.61 31.62
N LEU A 33 5.53 10.22 31.38
CA LEU A 33 6.05 8.89 31.74
C LEU A 33 6.13 8.69 33.26
N GLU A 34 6.44 9.75 34.00
CA GLU A 34 6.62 9.72 35.46
C GLU A 34 5.36 10.15 36.20
N THR A 35 4.65 11.13 35.65
CA THR A 35 3.47 11.75 36.28
C THR A 35 2.28 11.66 35.35
N PRO A 36 1.18 10.97 35.73
CA PRO A 36 0.00 10.89 34.91
C PRO A 36 -0.54 12.28 34.54
N ILE A 37 -0.94 12.44 33.28
CA ILE A 37 -1.54 13.68 32.80
C ILE A 37 -2.82 14.02 33.59
N PRO A 38 -3.14 15.32 33.76
CA PRO A 38 -4.41 15.74 34.33
C PRO A 38 -5.63 15.19 33.57
N ASN A 39 -6.76 15.06 34.27
CA ASN A 39 -8.05 14.72 33.67
C ASN A 39 -9.06 15.86 33.85
N PRO A 40 -9.58 16.48 32.78
CA PRO A 40 -9.22 16.27 31.37
C PRO A 40 -7.77 16.71 31.05
N PRO A 41 -7.16 16.19 29.98
CA PRO A 41 -5.83 16.62 29.54
C PRO A 41 -5.80 18.13 29.22
N PRO A 42 -4.66 18.82 29.39
CA PRO A 42 -4.56 20.27 29.14
C PRO A 42 -4.99 20.69 27.72
N TYR A 43 -4.73 19.85 26.71
CA TYR A 43 -5.09 20.13 25.33
C TYR A 43 -6.58 19.89 25.01
N TRP A 44 -7.32 19.19 25.87
CA TRP A 44 -8.65 18.65 25.57
C TRP A 44 -9.62 19.70 25.06
N LYS A 45 -9.70 20.83 25.79
CA LYS A 45 -10.56 21.96 25.43
C LYS A 45 -10.14 22.58 24.09
N SER A 46 -8.84 22.77 23.87
CA SER A 46 -8.34 23.38 22.62
C SER A 46 -8.57 22.49 21.39
N ALA A 47 -8.54 21.17 21.55
CA ALA A 47 -8.91 20.23 20.51
C ALA A 47 -10.41 20.34 20.18
N ALA A 48 -11.26 20.48 21.22
CA ALA A 48 -12.70 20.61 21.05
C ALA A 48 -13.09 21.94 20.38
N GLU A 49 -12.43 23.03 20.76
CA GLU A 49 -12.59 24.35 20.12
C GLU A 49 -12.16 24.34 18.64
N GLN A 50 -11.28 23.42 18.23
CA GLN A 50 -10.91 23.16 16.84
C GLN A 50 -11.82 22.13 16.14
N GLY A 51 -12.83 21.61 16.85
CA GLY A 51 -13.78 20.62 16.34
C GLY A 51 -13.23 19.21 16.17
N LEU A 52 -12.02 18.90 16.67
CA LEU A 52 -11.34 17.63 16.36
C LEU A 52 -12.07 16.40 16.94
N GLN A 53 -12.74 16.55 18.09
CA GLN A 53 -13.54 15.50 18.73
C GLN A 53 -14.80 15.15 17.94
N GLY A 54 -15.29 16.09 17.12
CA GLY A 54 -16.52 15.96 16.35
C GLY A 54 -16.31 15.86 14.85
N VAL A 55 -15.09 15.58 14.38
CA VAL A 55 -14.76 15.63 12.94
C VAL A 55 -15.68 14.75 12.08
N HIS A 56 -15.93 13.51 12.50
CA HIS A 56 -16.80 12.53 11.80
C HIS A 56 -18.27 12.58 12.22
N LEU A 57 -18.58 13.36 13.26
CA LEU A 57 -19.92 13.43 13.83
C LEU A 57 -20.81 14.37 13.00
N ALA A 58 -22.11 14.11 12.97
CA ALA A 58 -23.07 14.91 12.23
C ALA A 58 -23.13 16.36 12.78
N GLU A 59 -23.43 17.32 11.90
CA GLU A 59 -23.64 18.72 12.30
C GLU A 59 -24.80 18.89 13.29
N SER A 60 -25.80 17.99 13.24
CA SER A 60 -26.96 17.97 14.14
C SER A 60 -26.58 17.79 15.62
N VAL A 61 -25.42 17.20 15.88
CA VAL A 61 -24.87 17.00 17.22
C VAL A 61 -23.62 17.86 17.49
N GLY A 62 -23.42 18.92 16.69
CA GLY A 62 -22.30 19.85 16.82
C GLY A 62 -20.97 19.32 16.28
N GLY A 63 -20.98 18.28 15.44
CA GLY A 63 -19.82 17.79 14.70
C GLY A 63 -19.53 18.59 13.42
N GLN A 64 -18.58 18.11 12.62
CA GLN A 64 -18.17 18.72 11.34
C GLN A 64 -18.71 18.00 10.10
N GLY A 65 -19.37 16.84 10.27
CA GLY A 65 -20.03 16.11 9.18
C GLY A 65 -19.11 15.30 8.25
N PHE A 66 -17.81 15.22 8.52
CA PHE A 66 -16.88 14.44 7.71
C PHE A 66 -17.01 12.92 7.94
N GLY A 67 -16.17 12.12 7.27
CA GLY A 67 -16.15 10.67 7.35
C GLY A 67 -15.14 10.11 8.34
N ILE A 68 -15.06 8.79 8.34
CA ILE A 68 -14.04 7.99 9.04
C ILE A 68 -12.66 8.24 8.44
N LEU A 69 -12.55 8.58 7.15
CA LEU A 69 -11.27 8.94 6.53
C LEU A 69 -10.65 10.20 7.17
N GLU A 70 -11.41 11.27 7.34
CA GLU A 70 -10.92 12.49 8.01
C GLU A 70 -10.58 12.21 9.48
N LEU A 71 -11.39 11.41 10.18
CA LEU A 71 -11.05 10.99 11.53
C LEU A 71 -9.74 10.18 11.56
N ALA A 72 -9.54 9.24 10.65
CA ALA A 72 -8.31 8.46 10.55
C ALA A 72 -7.08 9.36 10.31
N ILE A 73 -7.21 10.43 9.51
CA ILE A 73 -6.16 11.43 9.35
C ILE A 73 -5.84 12.07 10.71
N VAL A 74 -6.84 12.57 11.45
CA VAL A 74 -6.64 13.17 12.77
C VAL A 74 -5.93 12.18 13.72
N LEU A 75 -6.39 10.92 13.79
CA LEU A 75 -5.81 9.91 14.68
C LEU A 75 -4.37 9.52 14.30
N ALA A 76 -4.04 9.51 13.01
CA ALA A 76 -2.66 9.30 12.56
C ALA A 76 -1.74 10.46 13.00
N GLU A 77 -2.22 11.70 12.97
CA GLU A 77 -1.44 12.82 13.44
C GLU A 77 -1.25 12.78 14.97
N PHE A 78 -2.28 12.38 15.73
CA PHE A 78 -2.17 12.11 17.18
C PHE A 78 -1.20 10.97 17.50
N GLY A 79 -1.22 9.89 16.72
CA GLY A 79 -0.29 8.76 16.86
C GLY A 79 1.15 9.18 16.61
N TYR A 80 1.39 10.06 15.63
CA TYR A 80 2.72 10.58 15.31
C TYR A 80 3.30 11.49 16.40
N GLY A 81 2.47 12.13 17.21
CA GLY A 81 2.95 12.84 18.41
C GLY A 81 2.90 12.02 19.70
N ALA A 82 2.52 10.74 19.62
CA ALA A 82 2.24 9.88 20.77
C ALA A 82 1.34 10.56 21.83
N VAL A 83 0.38 11.40 21.39
CA VAL A 83 -0.35 12.33 22.27
C VAL A 83 -0.91 11.57 23.49
N PRO A 84 -0.58 12.01 24.73
CA PRO A 84 -1.06 11.35 25.94
C PRO A 84 -2.58 11.46 26.12
N GLY A 85 -3.22 10.44 26.68
CA GLY A 85 -4.59 10.55 27.20
C GLY A 85 -5.69 9.89 26.36
N PRO A 86 -6.96 10.31 26.52
CA PRO A 86 -8.11 9.54 26.08
C PRO A 86 -8.66 9.94 24.71
N PHE A 87 -7.98 10.80 23.93
CA PHE A 87 -8.53 11.30 22.66
C PHE A 87 -8.89 10.18 21.68
N VAL A 88 -7.94 9.28 21.39
CA VAL A 88 -8.19 8.15 20.47
C VAL A 88 -9.29 7.20 20.99
N PRO A 89 -9.28 6.73 22.26
CA PRO A 89 -10.38 5.95 22.82
C PRO A 89 -11.74 6.63 22.75
N SER A 90 -11.79 7.94 23.02
CA SER A 90 -13.02 8.72 22.97
C SER A 90 -13.54 8.89 21.55
N ALA A 91 -12.64 9.11 20.59
CA ALA A 91 -12.98 9.18 19.17
C ALA A 91 -13.57 7.85 18.68
N ILE A 92 -12.94 6.72 19.01
CA ILE A 92 -13.46 5.39 18.68
C ILE A 92 -14.84 5.16 19.29
N ALA A 93 -15.01 5.44 20.58
CA ALA A 93 -16.29 5.29 21.25
C ALA A 93 -17.39 6.16 20.61
N SER A 94 -17.07 7.40 20.24
CA SER A 94 -18.02 8.28 19.54
C SER A 94 -18.37 7.79 18.15
N ALA A 95 -17.44 7.16 17.42
CA ALA A 95 -17.71 6.54 16.11
C ALA A 95 -18.66 5.34 16.25
N LEU A 96 -18.52 4.52 17.30
CA LEU A 96 -19.44 3.42 17.60
C LEU A 96 -20.86 3.92 17.90
N ILE A 97 -20.98 4.97 18.71
CA ILE A 97 -22.28 5.59 19.03
C ILE A 97 -22.89 6.21 17.76
N SER A 98 -22.11 6.95 16.97
CA SER A 98 -22.58 7.58 15.74
C SER A 98 -23.01 6.59 14.67
N ALA A 99 -22.37 5.41 14.59
CA ALA A 99 -22.76 4.35 13.68
C ALA A 99 -24.08 3.68 14.08
N HIS A 100 -24.44 3.73 15.37
CA HIS A 100 -25.75 3.29 15.85
C HIS A 100 -26.84 4.32 15.59
N ASP A 101 -26.59 5.57 15.99
CA ASP A 101 -27.50 6.69 15.84
C ASP A 101 -26.68 7.99 15.68
N PRO A 102 -26.65 8.59 14.47
CA PRO A 102 -25.89 9.80 14.22
C PRO A 102 -26.43 11.03 14.96
N ASP A 103 -27.67 10.98 15.45
CA ASP A 103 -28.33 12.06 16.19
C ASP A 103 -28.39 11.79 17.71
N ALA A 104 -27.68 10.77 18.19
CA ALA A 104 -27.66 10.40 19.60
C ALA A 104 -27.22 11.60 20.46
N LYS A 105 -28.05 12.00 21.43
CA LYS A 105 -27.84 13.22 22.22
C LYS A 105 -26.48 13.28 22.92
N LEU A 106 -25.96 12.13 23.36
CA LEU A 106 -24.65 12.00 24.00
C LEU A 106 -23.50 12.49 23.10
N LEU A 107 -23.66 12.40 21.77
CA LEU A 107 -22.66 12.87 20.82
C LEU A 107 -22.40 14.38 20.94
N ASN A 108 -23.39 15.19 21.38
CA ASN A 108 -23.19 16.63 21.63
C ASN A 108 -22.12 16.88 22.70
N ASP A 109 -22.16 16.12 23.79
CA ASP A 109 -21.20 16.27 24.89
C ASP A 109 -19.81 15.75 24.49
N LEU A 110 -19.75 14.74 23.62
CA LEU A 110 -18.49 14.23 23.08
C LEU A 110 -17.88 15.22 22.07
N ALA A 111 -18.67 15.75 21.14
CA ALA A 111 -18.23 16.73 20.13
C ALA A 111 -17.69 18.01 20.78
N SER A 112 -18.38 18.52 21.82
CA SER A 112 -17.97 19.71 22.57
C SER A 112 -16.84 19.48 23.58
N GLY A 113 -16.43 18.21 23.80
CA GLY A 113 -15.42 17.84 24.78
C GLY A 113 -15.90 17.92 26.24
N ASN A 114 -17.21 18.05 26.50
CA ASN A 114 -17.78 18.02 27.85
C ASN A 114 -17.78 16.62 28.46
N ALA A 115 -17.79 15.57 27.63
CA ALA A 115 -17.67 14.19 28.03
C ALA A 115 -16.42 13.55 27.44
N ILE A 116 -15.86 12.58 28.16
CA ILE A 116 -14.80 11.69 27.68
C ILE A 116 -15.40 10.29 27.60
N ALA A 117 -15.24 9.63 26.45
CA ALA A 117 -15.66 8.24 26.30
C ALA A 117 -14.47 7.28 26.25
N ALA A 118 -14.72 6.03 26.61
CA ALA A 118 -13.81 4.92 26.37
C ALA A 118 -14.56 3.76 25.71
N TYR A 119 -13.81 2.84 25.11
CA TYR A 119 -14.36 1.67 24.43
C TYR A 119 -13.61 0.40 24.85
N ALA A 120 -14.21 -0.75 24.58
CA ALA A 120 -13.50 -2.02 24.57
C ALA A 120 -13.82 -2.82 23.30
N ILE A 121 -12.85 -3.60 22.83
CA ILE A 121 -13.01 -4.49 21.67
C ILE A 121 -13.65 -5.82 22.08
N ASP A 122 -13.23 -6.37 23.23
CA ASP A 122 -13.74 -7.61 23.80
C ASP A 122 -14.01 -7.41 25.30
N SER A 123 -14.88 -8.24 25.87
CA SER A 123 -15.28 -8.17 27.28
C SER A 123 -15.60 -9.54 27.86
N GLY A 124 -15.57 -9.64 29.19
CA GLY A 124 -16.21 -10.71 29.95
C GLY A 124 -17.58 -10.30 30.50
N LEU A 125 -18.24 -9.30 29.90
CA LEU A 125 -19.52 -8.80 30.37
C LEU A 125 -20.67 -9.62 29.80
N THR A 126 -21.65 -9.93 30.65
CA THR A 126 -22.89 -10.62 30.27
C THR A 126 -24.11 -9.84 30.74
N ALA A 127 -25.20 -9.93 29.99
CA ALA A 127 -26.48 -9.35 30.35
C ALA A 127 -27.53 -10.45 30.61
N THR A 128 -28.45 -10.17 31.51
CA THR A 128 -29.70 -10.95 31.66
C THR A 128 -30.89 -9.99 31.66
N ARG A 129 -31.93 -10.27 30.89
CA ARG A 129 -33.18 -9.50 30.90
C ARG A 129 -33.96 -9.79 32.19
N GLN A 130 -34.43 -8.73 32.86
CA GLN A 130 -35.33 -8.81 34.02
C GLN A 130 -36.53 -7.88 33.83
N GLY A 131 -37.74 -8.41 34.00
CA GLY A 131 -39.01 -7.68 33.86
C GLY A 131 -39.96 -8.29 32.81
N GLU A 132 -41.17 -7.74 32.68
CA GLU A 132 -42.11 -8.09 31.60
C GLU A 132 -41.69 -7.41 30.28
N ALA A 133 -42.06 -7.97 29.13
CA ALA A 133 -41.51 -7.63 27.81
C ALA A 133 -41.43 -6.12 27.49
N ASP A 134 -42.42 -5.33 27.93
CA ASP A 134 -42.50 -3.88 27.64
C ASP A 134 -41.75 -2.99 28.67
N SER A 135 -41.16 -3.59 29.72
CA SER A 135 -40.42 -2.90 30.80
C SER A 135 -39.12 -3.62 31.20
N ALA A 136 -38.65 -4.54 30.36
CA ALA A 136 -37.49 -5.36 30.66
C ALA A 136 -36.21 -4.51 30.75
N SER A 137 -35.57 -4.54 31.91
CA SER A 137 -34.24 -3.98 32.14
C SER A 137 -33.16 -5.02 31.85
N LEU A 138 -31.97 -4.56 31.51
CA LEU A 138 -30.79 -5.38 31.33
C LEU A 138 -29.93 -5.29 32.58
N VAL A 139 -29.68 -6.44 33.22
CA VAL A 139 -28.76 -6.54 34.35
C VAL A 139 -27.42 -7.03 33.85
N ILE A 140 -26.42 -6.16 33.88
CA ILE A 140 -25.07 -6.41 33.35
C ILE A 140 -24.11 -6.80 34.46
N ARG A 141 -23.30 -7.83 34.20
CA ARG A 141 -22.32 -8.41 35.14
C ARG A 141 -21.03 -8.75 34.44
N GLY A 142 -19.93 -8.72 35.19
CA GLY A 142 -18.64 -9.23 34.75
C GLY A 142 -17.56 -8.16 34.72
N GLU A 143 -16.52 -8.40 33.94
CA GLU A 143 -15.32 -7.56 33.93
C GLU A 143 -14.73 -7.41 32.52
N VAL A 144 -14.16 -6.23 32.28
CA VAL A 144 -13.22 -5.97 31.18
C VAL A 144 -11.88 -5.58 31.79
N ARG A 145 -10.82 -6.31 31.46
CA ARG A 145 -9.54 -6.18 32.16
C ARG A 145 -8.59 -5.11 31.58
N ALA A 146 -8.87 -4.60 30.39
CA ALA A 146 -8.00 -3.60 29.77
C ALA A 146 -8.86 -2.65 28.94
N VAL A 147 -9.34 -1.58 29.58
CA VAL A 147 -10.12 -0.53 28.90
C VAL A 147 -9.27 0.74 28.81
N PRO A 148 -8.81 1.15 27.61
CA PRO A 148 -7.98 2.34 27.44
C PRO A 148 -8.77 3.61 27.75
N GLY A 149 -8.21 4.47 28.59
CA GLY A 149 -8.84 5.74 28.99
C GLY A 149 -10.04 5.61 29.94
N ALA A 150 -10.42 4.41 30.41
CA ALA A 150 -11.62 4.24 31.24
C ALA A 150 -11.61 5.06 32.54
N ALA A 151 -10.47 5.17 33.21
CA ALA A 151 -10.35 6.00 34.41
C ALA A 151 -10.54 7.50 34.16
N GLN A 152 -10.48 7.93 32.89
CA GLN A 152 -10.69 9.31 32.47
C GLN A 152 -12.09 9.54 31.89
N ALA A 153 -12.80 8.46 31.56
CA ALA A 153 -14.08 8.51 30.87
C ALA A 153 -15.26 8.74 31.82
N SER A 154 -16.24 9.50 31.36
CA SER A 154 -17.56 9.60 31.97
C SER A 154 -18.54 8.57 31.40
N VAL A 155 -18.26 8.05 30.20
CA VAL A 155 -19.10 7.05 29.50
C VAL A 155 -18.24 5.97 28.86
N LEU A 156 -18.69 4.72 28.92
CA LEU A 156 -18.00 3.57 28.35
C LEU A 156 -18.90 2.83 27.36
N VAL A 157 -18.35 2.50 26.19
CA VAL A 157 -19.02 1.71 25.14
C VAL A 157 -18.40 0.30 25.14
N LEU A 158 -19.08 -0.64 25.81
CA LEU A 158 -18.53 -1.97 26.10
C LEU A 158 -19.34 -3.07 25.41
N PRO A 159 -18.69 -4.09 24.82
CA PRO A 159 -19.41 -5.26 24.32
C PRO A 159 -19.99 -6.04 25.51
N VAL A 160 -21.18 -6.61 25.34
CA VAL A 160 -21.89 -7.41 26.34
C VAL A 160 -22.54 -8.60 25.64
N ALA A 161 -22.27 -9.81 26.14
CA ALA A 161 -22.84 -11.05 25.62
C ALA A 161 -24.19 -11.39 26.29
N GLY A 162 -24.99 -12.25 25.64
CA GLY A 162 -26.23 -12.79 26.22
C GLY A 162 -27.44 -11.85 26.16
N LEU A 163 -27.42 -10.84 25.27
CA LEU A 163 -28.52 -9.90 25.08
C LEU A 163 -29.70 -10.44 24.27
N GLU A 164 -29.45 -11.49 23.47
CA GLU A 164 -30.43 -12.19 22.64
C GLU A 164 -30.38 -13.70 22.97
N GLU A 165 -31.55 -14.31 23.21
CA GLU A 165 -31.62 -15.74 23.48
C GLU A 165 -31.23 -16.56 22.23
N GLY A 166 -30.28 -17.47 22.38
CA GLY A 166 -29.85 -18.37 21.31
C GLY A 166 -28.78 -17.82 20.37
N THR A 167 -28.28 -16.59 20.59
CA THR A 167 -27.12 -16.05 19.87
C THR A 167 -25.89 -15.99 20.78
N SER A 168 -24.72 -16.31 20.23
CA SER A 168 -23.42 -16.25 20.94
C SER A 168 -22.71 -14.90 20.79
N GLY A 169 -23.33 -13.94 20.08
CA GLY A 169 -22.75 -12.64 19.77
C GLY A 169 -22.80 -11.65 20.93
N SER A 170 -21.86 -10.70 20.94
CA SER A 170 -21.92 -9.53 21.82
C SER A 170 -22.52 -8.34 21.07
N LYS A 171 -23.25 -7.48 21.79
CA LYS A 171 -23.64 -6.14 21.32
C LYS A 171 -22.97 -5.10 22.19
N TRP A 172 -22.75 -3.90 21.66
CA TRP A 172 -22.16 -2.80 22.43
C TRP A 172 -23.25 -2.05 23.20
N VAL A 173 -22.95 -1.73 24.45
CA VAL A 173 -23.84 -1.03 25.38
C VAL A 173 -23.12 0.20 25.93
N VAL A 174 -23.86 1.30 26.04
CA VAL A 174 -23.36 2.56 26.62
C VAL A 174 -23.62 2.55 28.13
N LEU A 175 -22.57 2.60 28.94
CA LEU A 175 -22.63 2.58 30.41
C LEU A 175 -22.02 3.85 30.99
N ASP A 176 -22.65 4.42 32.01
CA ASP A 176 -22.12 5.59 32.70
C ASP A 176 -21.04 5.15 33.70
N ALA A 177 -19.95 5.91 33.77
CA ALA A 177 -18.78 5.52 34.57
C ALA A 177 -19.08 5.43 36.07
N ASP A 178 -20.05 6.20 36.58
CA ASP A 178 -20.48 6.18 37.98
C ASP A 178 -21.28 4.94 38.38
N GLN A 179 -21.74 4.15 37.40
CA GLN A 179 -22.37 2.86 37.60
C GLN A 179 -21.36 1.70 37.68
N LEU A 180 -20.09 1.95 37.39
CA LEU A 180 -19.06 0.94 37.21
C LEU A 180 -17.98 1.05 38.28
N GLU A 181 -17.37 -0.08 38.61
CA GLU A 181 -16.12 -0.10 39.37
C GLU A 181 -14.95 0.01 38.40
N ILE A 182 -14.30 1.17 38.37
CA ILE A 182 -13.16 1.45 37.48
C ILE A 182 -11.88 1.52 38.32
N GLU A 183 -10.99 0.55 38.13
CA GLU A 183 -9.72 0.41 38.85
C GLU A 183 -8.56 0.68 37.89
N PRO A 184 -7.88 1.84 37.98
CA PRO A 184 -6.70 2.13 37.16
C PRO A 184 -5.60 1.08 37.39
N VAL A 185 -4.99 0.60 36.31
CA VAL A 185 -3.87 -0.36 36.38
C VAL A 185 -2.65 0.19 35.65
N LYS A 186 -1.47 -0.34 35.99
CA LYS A 186 -0.23 0.11 35.37
C LYS A 186 -0.17 -0.33 33.91
N SER A 187 -0.18 0.65 33.00
CA SER A 187 0.00 0.43 31.57
C SER A 187 1.46 0.18 31.21
N VAL A 188 1.71 -0.54 30.10
CA VAL A 188 3.04 -0.64 29.47
C VAL A 188 3.48 0.72 28.90
N ASP A 189 2.52 1.49 28.41
CA ASP A 189 2.66 2.89 28.02
C ASP A 189 1.93 3.79 29.02
N PRO A 190 2.63 4.48 29.94
CA PRO A 190 2.02 5.40 30.90
C PRO A 190 1.18 6.51 30.25
N LEU A 191 1.48 6.88 28.99
CA LEU A 191 0.75 7.92 28.25
C LEU A 191 -0.59 7.41 27.71
N ARG A 192 -0.82 6.09 27.72
CA ARG A 192 -2.09 5.45 27.42
C ARG A 192 -2.59 4.70 28.66
N PRO A 193 -3.25 5.38 29.61
CA PRO A 193 -3.79 4.76 30.81
C PRO A 193 -4.82 3.67 30.48
N VAL A 194 -4.83 2.61 31.27
CA VAL A 194 -5.79 1.49 31.17
C VAL A 194 -6.39 1.22 32.55
N ALA A 195 -7.62 0.69 32.59
CA ALA A 195 -8.27 0.28 33.83
C ALA A 195 -8.96 -1.09 33.70
N HIS A 196 -9.11 -1.78 34.82
CA HIS A 196 -10.14 -2.80 34.97
C HIS A 196 -11.50 -2.10 35.12
N VAL A 197 -12.52 -2.62 34.44
CA VAL A 197 -13.90 -2.12 34.52
C VAL A 197 -14.79 -3.28 34.90
N ARG A 198 -15.50 -3.17 36.03
CA ARG A 198 -16.42 -4.20 36.52
C ARG A 198 -17.85 -3.66 36.60
N ALA A 199 -18.78 -4.47 36.10
CA ALA A 199 -20.20 -4.25 36.27
C ALA A 199 -20.72 -5.22 37.33
N ASN A 200 -21.29 -4.68 38.40
CA ASN A 200 -21.85 -5.45 39.51
C ASN A 200 -23.36 -5.23 39.59
N ALA A 201 -24.13 -5.98 38.79
CA ALA A 201 -25.59 -5.85 38.71
C ALA A 201 -26.05 -4.52 38.12
N VAL A 202 -25.33 -3.99 37.13
CA VAL A 202 -25.69 -2.67 36.57
C VAL A 202 -26.98 -2.82 35.77
N GLU A 203 -28.02 -2.13 36.21
CA GLU A 203 -29.34 -2.10 35.55
C GLU A 203 -29.40 -0.96 34.54
N VAL A 204 -29.61 -1.30 33.28
CA VAL A 204 -29.81 -0.32 32.19
C VAL A 204 -31.05 -0.63 31.38
N GLY A 205 -31.64 0.41 30.79
CA GLY A 205 -32.71 0.25 29.82
C GLY A 205 -32.21 -0.26 28.47
N ASP A 206 -33.13 -0.78 27.66
CA ASP A 206 -32.83 -1.26 26.31
C ASP A 206 -32.38 -0.12 25.37
N ASP A 207 -32.71 1.14 25.69
CA ASP A 207 -32.27 2.36 25.01
C ASP A 207 -30.75 2.60 25.07
N ARG A 208 -30.04 1.89 25.96
CA ARG A 208 -28.58 1.96 26.09
C ARG A 208 -27.85 0.97 25.17
N VAL A 209 -28.58 0.07 24.50
CA VAL A 209 -28.02 -0.93 23.58
C VAL A 209 -27.90 -0.34 22.18
N LEU A 210 -26.72 -0.46 21.58
CA LEU A 210 -26.45 0.01 20.23
C LEU A 210 -27.01 -0.96 19.16
N HIS A 211 -28.33 -1.10 19.07
CA HIS A 211 -29.00 -2.11 18.22
C HIS A 211 -28.64 -2.05 16.73
N ASN A 212 -28.58 -0.83 16.17
CA ASN A 212 -28.23 -0.60 14.76
C ASN A 212 -26.73 -0.78 14.44
N LEU A 213 -25.88 -1.04 15.44
CA LEU A 213 -24.46 -1.29 15.23
C LEU A 213 -24.23 -2.79 15.05
N SER A 214 -23.83 -3.21 13.84
CA SER A 214 -23.44 -4.61 13.60
C SER A 214 -22.09 -4.90 14.29
N PRO A 215 -21.85 -6.12 14.79
CA PRO A 215 -20.56 -6.49 15.35
C PRO A 215 -19.40 -6.34 14.37
N THR A 216 -19.64 -6.59 13.08
CA THR A 216 -18.67 -6.41 12.00
C THR A 216 -18.28 -4.95 11.86
N LEU A 217 -19.26 -4.04 11.79
CA LEU A 217 -19.01 -2.61 11.68
C LEU A 217 -18.31 -2.06 12.93
N ALA A 218 -18.71 -2.51 14.12
CA ALA A 218 -18.04 -2.14 15.36
C ALA A 218 -16.55 -2.53 15.35
N ARG A 219 -16.23 -3.78 14.98
CA ARG A 219 -14.85 -4.26 14.88
C ARG A 219 -14.08 -3.53 13.78
N ALA A 220 -14.69 -3.26 12.64
CA ALA A 220 -14.08 -2.53 11.52
C ALA A 220 -13.74 -1.08 11.90
N LEU A 221 -14.65 -0.37 12.58
CA LEU A 221 -14.41 0.99 13.10
C LEU A 221 -13.25 1.00 14.10
N ILE A 222 -13.28 0.10 15.09
CA ILE A 222 -12.23 0.00 16.12
C ILE A 222 -10.88 -0.28 15.47
N SER A 223 -10.80 -1.30 14.61
CA SER A 223 -9.53 -1.74 14.04
C SER A 223 -8.96 -0.74 13.03
N THR A 224 -9.81 -0.09 12.23
CA THR A 224 -9.40 0.97 11.29
C THR A 224 -8.82 2.18 12.01
N LEU A 225 -9.52 2.66 13.04
CA LEU A 225 -9.10 3.85 13.80
C LEU A 225 -7.86 3.59 14.67
N LEU A 226 -7.73 2.40 15.26
CA LEU A 226 -6.48 1.97 15.90
C LEU A 226 -5.33 1.88 14.89
N SER A 227 -5.61 1.35 13.69
CA SER A 227 -4.60 1.23 12.64
C SER A 227 -4.12 2.60 12.18
N ALA A 228 -4.98 3.62 12.15
CA ALA A 228 -4.59 4.99 11.88
C ALA A 228 -3.59 5.52 12.91
N GLU A 229 -3.79 5.28 14.21
CA GLU A 229 -2.81 5.64 15.23
C GLU A 229 -1.47 4.90 15.02
N CYS A 230 -1.50 3.62 14.66
CA CYS A 230 -0.30 2.86 14.28
C CYS A 230 0.48 3.51 13.13
N ILE A 231 -0.21 4.07 12.12
CA ILE A 231 0.43 4.80 11.02
C ILE A 231 1.16 6.04 11.53
N GLY A 232 0.58 6.74 12.49
CA GLY A 232 1.25 7.86 13.15
C GLY A 232 2.57 7.43 13.78
N VAL A 233 2.54 6.37 14.57
CA VAL A 233 3.72 5.82 15.26
C VAL A 233 4.79 5.34 14.28
N SER A 234 4.42 4.61 13.23
CA SER A 234 5.38 4.10 12.23
C SER A 234 6.02 5.23 11.40
N ARG A 235 5.25 6.26 11.05
CA ARG A 235 5.75 7.47 10.40
C ARG A 235 6.76 8.22 11.27
N TRP A 236 6.41 8.50 12.53
CA TRP A 236 7.34 9.17 13.45
C TRP A 236 8.65 8.38 13.59
N ALA A 237 8.56 7.06 13.75
CA ALA A 237 9.73 6.22 13.92
C ALA A 237 10.60 6.20 12.66
N THR A 238 10.00 6.16 11.47
CA THR A 238 10.69 6.22 10.18
C THR A 238 11.39 7.56 9.97
N ASP A 239 10.67 8.67 10.18
CA ASP A 239 11.21 10.02 10.03
C ASP A 239 12.38 10.23 10.99
N THR A 240 12.17 9.95 12.28
CA THR A 240 13.18 10.10 13.34
C THR A 240 14.43 9.26 13.08
N ALA A 241 14.28 7.99 12.66
CA ALA A 241 15.40 7.15 12.29
C ALA A 241 16.17 7.71 11.08
N SER A 242 15.46 8.15 10.05
CA SER A 242 16.08 8.66 8.82
C SER A 242 16.81 9.99 9.05
N GLU A 243 16.23 10.92 9.84
CA GLU A 243 16.86 12.19 10.19
C GLU A 243 18.14 11.97 11.01
N TYR A 244 18.09 11.08 12.01
CA TYR A 244 19.29 10.72 12.76
C TYR A 244 20.36 10.10 11.87
N ALA A 245 19.96 9.24 10.92
CA ALA A 245 20.88 8.60 9.99
C ALA A 245 21.60 9.59 9.05
N LYS A 246 21.01 10.76 8.77
CA LYS A 246 21.63 11.83 7.96
C LYS A 246 22.77 12.53 8.70
N ILE A 247 22.70 12.63 10.02
CA ILE A 247 23.60 13.48 10.81
C ILE A 247 24.59 12.70 11.68
N ARG A 248 24.25 11.47 12.07
CA ARG A 248 25.11 10.65 12.95
C ARG A 248 26.30 10.11 12.18
N GLU A 249 27.53 10.34 12.67
CA GLU A 249 28.74 9.94 11.92
C GLU A 249 29.53 8.76 12.49
N GLN A 250 29.76 7.72 11.69
CA GLN A 250 30.71 6.64 12.02
C GLN A 250 31.78 6.55 10.94
N PHE A 251 33.03 6.31 11.34
CA PHE A 251 34.17 6.23 10.41
C PHE A 251 34.27 7.44 9.45
N GLY A 252 33.98 8.64 9.98
CA GLY A 252 34.08 9.91 9.25
C GLY A 252 32.99 10.16 8.21
N ARG A 253 31.86 9.45 8.28
CA ARG A 253 30.73 9.64 7.36
C ARG A 253 29.37 9.45 8.06
N PRO A 254 28.29 10.09 7.56
CA PRO A 254 26.94 9.82 8.03
C PRO A 254 26.57 8.34 7.95
N ILE A 255 25.92 7.80 8.98
CA ILE A 255 25.57 6.37 9.01
C ILE A 255 24.59 5.99 7.90
N GLY A 256 23.79 6.94 7.42
CA GLY A 256 22.92 6.78 6.26
C GLY A 256 23.64 6.50 4.94
N GLN A 257 24.97 6.64 4.85
CA GLN A 257 25.77 6.18 3.71
C GLN A 257 26.12 4.69 3.76
N PHE A 258 25.97 4.03 4.91
CA PHE A 258 26.21 2.59 5.00
C PHE A 258 24.95 1.85 4.57
N GLN A 259 25.06 1.01 3.54
CA GLN A 259 23.91 0.28 2.97
C GLN A 259 23.08 -0.46 4.02
N ALA A 260 23.68 -1.05 5.05
CA ALA A 260 22.94 -1.73 6.11
C ALA A 260 21.94 -0.82 6.85
N VAL A 261 22.35 0.41 7.20
CA VAL A 261 21.47 1.40 7.85
C VAL A 261 20.51 2.00 6.83
N LYS A 262 21.01 2.33 5.65
CA LYS A 262 20.22 2.88 4.54
C LYS A 262 19.03 1.98 4.17
N HIS A 263 19.29 0.69 3.96
CA HIS A 263 18.29 -0.31 3.60
C HIS A 263 17.33 -0.57 4.74
N LYS A 264 17.78 -0.50 6.00
CA LYS A 264 16.90 -0.56 7.16
C LYS A 264 15.86 0.56 7.12
N CYS A 265 16.28 1.82 6.98
CA CYS A 265 15.37 2.95 6.84
C CYS A 265 14.46 2.83 5.60
N ALA A 266 14.99 2.35 4.46
CA ALA A 266 14.19 2.11 3.26
C ALA A 266 13.09 1.05 3.47
N ASN A 267 13.35 0.00 4.23
CA ASN A 267 12.33 -0.98 4.59
C ASN A 267 11.27 -0.39 5.54
N MET A 268 11.67 0.42 6.52
CA MET A 268 10.73 1.09 7.44
C MET A 268 9.70 1.94 6.67
N ILE A 269 10.16 2.75 5.70
CA ILE A 269 9.23 3.56 4.89
C ILE A 269 8.40 2.69 3.95
N ALA A 270 8.94 1.61 3.39
CA ALA A 270 8.16 0.70 2.55
C ALA A 270 7.03 0.00 3.33
N GLU A 271 7.30 -0.47 4.56
CA GLU A 271 6.29 -1.06 5.45
C GLU A 271 5.26 0.00 5.88
N THR A 272 5.71 1.20 6.23
CA THR A 272 4.85 2.32 6.59
C THR A 272 3.91 2.71 5.45
N GLU A 273 4.39 2.83 4.21
CA GLU A 273 3.55 3.16 3.05
C GLU A 273 2.53 2.06 2.73
N ARG A 274 2.92 0.79 2.81
CA ARG A 274 1.99 -0.34 2.60
C ARG A 274 0.86 -0.33 3.62
N ALA A 275 1.20 -0.17 4.90
CA ALA A 275 0.21 -0.08 5.97
C ALA A 275 -0.67 1.18 5.83
N THR A 276 -0.07 2.32 5.47
CA THR A 276 -0.82 3.58 5.24
C THR A 276 -1.86 3.41 4.15
N ALA A 277 -1.49 2.76 3.04
CA ALA A 277 -2.42 2.45 1.96
C ALA A 277 -3.59 1.57 2.45
N ALA A 278 -3.31 0.52 3.22
CA ALA A 278 -4.36 -0.35 3.77
C ALA A 278 -5.33 0.39 4.71
N VAL A 279 -4.83 1.26 5.59
CA VAL A 279 -5.68 2.06 6.49
C VAL A 279 -6.54 3.06 5.71
N TRP A 280 -5.97 3.69 4.69
CA TRP A 280 -6.69 4.59 3.82
C TRP A 280 -7.86 3.88 3.10
N ASP A 281 -7.65 2.66 2.57
CA ASP A 281 -8.72 1.87 1.94
C ASP A 281 -9.77 1.40 2.96
N ALA A 282 -9.36 1.00 4.17
CA ALA A 282 -10.30 0.60 5.23
C ALA A 282 -11.23 1.75 5.65
N ALA A 283 -10.69 2.96 5.83
CA ALA A 283 -11.50 4.12 6.19
C ALA A 283 -12.49 4.49 5.07
N ARG A 284 -12.03 4.52 3.81
CA ARG A 284 -12.90 4.74 2.65
C ARG A 284 -13.98 3.68 2.51
N ALA A 285 -13.66 2.41 2.73
CA ALA A 285 -14.62 1.32 2.64
C ALA A 285 -15.79 1.49 3.62
N ILE A 286 -15.53 2.02 4.81
CA ILE A 286 -16.55 2.30 5.82
C ILE A 286 -17.40 3.51 5.39
N ASP A 287 -16.78 4.58 4.88
CA ASP A 287 -17.49 5.77 4.41
C ASP A 287 -18.39 5.47 3.20
N GLU A 288 -17.88 4.73 2.20
CA GLU A 288 -18.64 4.27 1.03
C GLU A 288 -19.88 3.43 1.42
N ALA A 289 -19.74 2.58 2.45
CA ALA A 289 -20.85 1.78 2.96
C ALA A 289 -21.93 2.65 3.64
N ARG A 290 -21.53 3.78 4.25
CA ARG A 290 -22.47 4.76 4.85
C ARG A 290 -23.26 5.52 3.79
N GLU A 291 -22.63 5.84 2.67
CA GLU A 291 -23.23 6.65 1.60
C GLU A 291 -24.14 5.84 0.65
N GLY A 292 -23.85 4.55 0.44
CA GLY A 292 -24.46 3.76 -0.63
C GLY A 292 -25.92 3.27 -0.44
N GLY A 293 -26.54 3.46 0.72
CA GLY A 293 -27.93 3.01 0.99
C GLY A 293 -28.17 1.50 0.75
N GLU A 294 -29.38 1.10 0.30
CA GLU A 294 -29.73 -0.31 0.01
C GLU A 294 -28.91 -0.95 -1.14
N ASN A 295 -28.17 -0.15 -1.92
CA ASN A 295 -27.24 -0.59 -2.97
C ASN A 295 -25.76 -0.48 -2.53
N GLY A 296 -25.50 -0.19 -1.25
CA GLY A 296 -24.17 0.11 -0.72
C GLY A 296 -23.18 -1.05 -0.78
N ALA A 297 -21.90 -0.72 -0.58
CA ALA A 297 -20.84 -1.71 -0.51
C ALA A 297 -21.23 -2.83 0.48
N GLN A 298 -21.07 -4.09 0.06
CA GLN A 298 -21.38 -5.24 0.92
C GLN A 298 -20.58 -5.13 2.22
N GLU A 299 -21.18 -5.52 3.36
CA GLU A 299 -20.52 -5.53 4.68
C GLU A 299 -19.15 -6.22 4.67
N SER A 300 -19.00 -7.25 3.83
CA SER A 300 -17.74 -7.93 3.57
C SER A 300 -16.62 -7.04 3.01
N ALA A 301 -16.93 -5.96 2.29
CA ALA A 301 -15.94 -5.09 1.69
C ALA A 301 -15.17 -4.28 2.73
N PHE A 302 -15.88 -3.61 3.65
CA PHE A 302 -15.22 -2.89 4.75
C PHE A 302 -14.65 -3.85 5.79
N GLU A 303 -15.28 -5.01 6.00
CA GLU A 303 -14.74 -6.05 6.86
C GLU A 303 -13.36 -6.52 6.38
N PHE A 304 -13.26 -6.86 5.09
CA PHE A 304 -12.00 -7.27 4.47
C PHE A 304 -10.94 -6.17 4.56
N ALA A 305 -11.29 -4.93 4.18
CA ALA A 305 -10.34 -3.82 4.19
C ALA A 305 -9.83 -3.51 5.61
N ALA A 306 -10.73 -3.50 6.60
CA ALA A 306 -10.37 -3.29 8.00
C ALA A 306 -9.51 -4.43 8.55
N ALA A 307 -9.76 -5.69 8.16
CA ALA A 307 -8.93 -6.83 8.54
C ALA A 307 -7.53 -6.77 7.89
N VAL A 308 -7.43 -6.31 6.64
CA VAL A 308 -6.14 -6.05 5.97
C VAL A 308 -5.36 -4.94 6.70
N ALA A 309 -6.01 -3.83 7.03
CA ALA A 309 -5.40 -2.74 7.81
C ALA A 309 -4.91 -3.23 9.18
N ALA A 310 -5.75 -3.98 9.90
CA ALA A 310 -5.44 -4.54 11.22
C ALA A 310 -4.34 -5.61 11.20
N THR A 311 -4.14 -6.28 10.06
CA THR A 311 -3.03 -7.23 9.86
C THR A 311 -1.70 -6.50 9.69
N LEU A 312 -1.69 -5.36 8.99
CA LEU A 312 -0.45 -4.70 8.55
C LEU A 312 0.01 -3.55 9.45
N ALA A 313 -0.92 -2.72 9.94
CA ALA A 313 -0.60 -1.51 10.69
C ALA A 313 0.10 -1.75 12.05
N PRO A 314 -0.36 -2.66 12.93
CA PRO A 314 0.34 -2.91 14.20
C PRO A 314 1.75 -3.48 13.99
N VAL A 315 1.94 -4.31 12.96
CA VAL A 315 3.26 -4.85 12.59
C VAL A 315 4.19 -3.72 12.14
N ALA A 316 3.72 -2.82 11.27
CA ALA A 316 4.51 -1.67 10.81
C ALA A 316 4.90 -0.74 11.97
N ALA A 317 3.97 -0.43 12.89
CA ALA A 317 4.25 0.38 14.08
C ALA A 317 5.33 -0.28 14.96
N GLN A 318 5.21 -1.58 15.22
CA GLN A 318 6.16 -2.31 16.05
C GLN A 318 7.55 -2.41 15.41
N HIS A 319 7.65 -2.85 14.15
CA HIS A 319 8.92 -2.97 13.44
C HIS A 319 9.61 -1.61 13.29
N CYS A 320 8.88 -0.57 12.88
CA CYS A 320 9.48 0.76 12.73
C CYS A 320 9.95 1.32 14.07
N ALA A 321 9.20 1.15 15.17
CA ALA A 321 9.65 1.58 16.49
C ALA A 321 10.92 0.82 16.94
N GLN A 322 10.97 -0.50 16.71
CA GLN A 322 12.15 -1.33 17.00
C GLN A 322 13.38 -0.91 16.18
N ASP A 323 13.20 -0.71 14.88
CA ASP A 323 14.29 -0.31 13.99
C ASP A 323 14.74 1.12 14.22
N CYS A 324 13.85 2.02 14.64
CA CYS A 324 14.22 3.35 15.08
C CYS A 324 15.18 3.30 16.28
N ILE A 325 14.92 2.43 17.27
CA ILE A 325 15.86 2.16 18.37
C ILE A 325 17.20 1.66 17.84
N GLN A 326 17.19 0.70 16.90
CA GLN A 326 18.42 0.14 16.32
C GLN A 326 19.26 1.19 15.59
N VAL A 327 18.62 2.09 14.82
CA VAL A 327 19.29 3.17 14.10
C VAL A 327 19.91 4.19 15.07
N HIS A 328 19.21 4.50 16.17
CA HIS A 328 19.74 5.37 17.22
C HIS A 328 20.85 4.71 18.05
N GLY A 329 20.85 3.38 18.14
CA GLY A 329 21.78 2.61 18.95
C GLY A 329 21.50 2.81 20.44
N GLY A 330 22.56 3.01 21.23
CA GLY A 330 22.46 3.11 22.69
C GLY A 330 21.47 4.17 23.18
N ILE A 331 21.46 5.37 22.57
CA ILE A 331 20.55 6.46 22.96
C ILE A 331 19.08 6.09 22.73
N GLY A 332 18.79 5.31 21.69
CA GLY A 332 17.43 4.85 21.38
C GLY A 332 16.84 3.93 22.46
N PHE A 333 17.68 3.32 23.30
CA PHE A 333 17.25 2.45 24.39
C PHE A 333 17.11 3.18 25.73
N THR A 334 17.46 4.47 25.80
CA THR A 334 17.44 5.25 27.04
C THR A 334 16.06 5.82 27.37
N TRP A 335 15.87 6.25 28.61
CA TRP A 335 14.62 6.88 29.04
C TRP A 335 14.48 8.29 28.46
N GLU A 336 15.61 8.95 28.22
CA GLU A 336 15.76 10.35 27.80
C GLU A 336 15.43 10.59 26.32
N HIS A 337 15.28 9.53 25.51
CA HIS A 337 14.91 9.64 24.11
C HIS A 337 13.49 9.13 23.86
N ASP A 338 12.74 9.83 23.01
CA ASP A 338 11.33 9.55 22.70
C ASP A 338 11.08 8.13 22.15
N THR A 339 12.09 7.47 21.59
CA THR A 339 11.97 6.09 21.07
C THR A 339 11.36 5.11 22.07
N ASN A 340 11.60 5.31 23.36
CA ASN A 340 11.00 4.47 24.40
C ASN A 340 9.47 4.68 24.50
N VAL A 341 8.98 5.91 24.34
CA VAL A 341 7.55 6.27 24.31
C VAL A 341 6.87 5.57 23.14
N TYR A 342 7.42 5.72 21.93
CA TYR A 342 6.81 5.16 20.73
C TYR A 342 6.86 3.63 20.69
N TYR A 343 7.92 3.01 21.22
CA TYR A 343 7.97 1.56 21.34
C TYR A 343 6.92 1.03 22.33
N ARG A 344 6.75 1.68 23.48
CA ARG A 344 5.69 1.33 24.45
C ARG A 344 4.30 1.52 23.84
N ARG A 345 4.07 2.63 23.14
CA ARG A 345 2.82 2.90 22.41
C ARG A 345 2.54 1.82 21.39
N ALA A 346 3.53 1.41 20.59
CA ALA A 346 3.38 0.34 19.61
C ALA A 346 2.99 -1.00 20.27
N LEU A 347 3.56 -1.35 21.43
CA LEU A 347 3.19 -2.56 22.16
C LEU A 347 1.74 -2.52 22.67
N VAL A 348 1.29 -1.38 23.22
CA VAL A 348 -0.09 -1.21 23.68
C VAL A 348 -1.06 -1.23 22.50
N LEU A 349 -0.72 -0.58 21.39
CA LEU A 349 -1.53 -0.61 20.16
C LEU A 349 -1.67 -2.04 19.64
N ALA A 350 -0.57 -2.79 19.48
CA ALA A 350 -0.62 -4.19 19.05
C ALA A 350 -1.52 -5.05 19.95
N ALA A 351 -1.48 -4.85 21.26
CA ALA A 351 -2.36 -5.56 22.19
C ALA A 351 -3.84 -5.12 22.11
N SER A 352 -4.11 -3.89 21.67
CA SER A 352 -5.48 -3.33 21.56
C SER A 352 -6.30 -3.93 20.42
N PHE A 353 -5.65 -4.64 19.50
CA PHE A 353 -6.27 -5.44 18.43
C PHE A 353 -6.76 -6.82 18.91
N GLY A 354 -6.47 -7.23 20.15
CA GLY A 354 -6.78 -8.59 20.61
C GLY A 354 -5.68 -9.58 20.22
N ARG A 355 -6.05 -10.78 19.77
CA ARG A 355 -5.04 -11.79 19.38
C ARG A 355 -4.54 -11.50 17.97
N LEU A 356 -3.22 -11.48 17.80
CA LEU A 356 -2.58 -11.20 16.51
C LEU A 356 -2.99 -12.16 15.38
N ALA A 357 -3.45 -13.38 15.71
CA ALA A 357 -3.85 -14.36 14.71
C ALA A 357 -5.26 -14.15 14.13
N ASP A 358 -6.10 -13.32 14.76
CA ASP A 358 -7.53 -13.23 14.41
C ASP A 358 -7.74 -12.49 13.08
N TYR A 359 -7.02 -11.40 12.82
CA TYR A 359 -7.19 -10.61 11.59
C TYR A 359 -6.67 -11.28 10.32
N PRO A 360 -5.47 -11.92 10.30
CA PRO A 360 -5.07 -12.69 9.13
C PRO A 360 -6.06 -13.82 8.82
N GLN A 361 -6.63 -14.46 9.85
CA GLN A 361 -7.68 -15.45 9.64
C GLN A 361 -8.92 -14.82 9.00
N GLN A 362 -9.39 -13.69 9.53
CA GLN A 362 -10.51 -12.94 8.97
C GLN A 362 -10.27 -12.53 7.51
N VAL A 363 -9.04 -12.14 7.15
CA VAL A 363 -8.66 -11.86 5.76
C VAL A 363 -8.89 -13.07 4.86
N VAL A 364 -8.46 -14.27 5.28
CA VAL A 364 -8.71 -15.51 4.52
C VAL A 364 -10.19 -15.82 4.44
N ASP A 365 -10.89 -15.79 5.57
CA ASP A 365 -12.30 -16.16 5.66
C ASP A 365 -13.14 -15.30 4.71
N VAL A 366 -12.96 -13.97 4.74
CA VAL A 366 -13.72 -13.05 3.88
C VAL A 366 -13.30 -13.19 2.41
N ALA A 367 -11.99 -13.25 2.12
CA ALA A 367 -11.49 -13.36 0.74
C ALA A 367 -11.94 -14.65 0.03
N THR A 368 -12.01 -15.76 0.76
CA THR A 368 -12.35 -17.08 0.19
C THR A 368 -13.86 -17.36 0.16
N SER A 369 -14.66 -16.68 1.01
CA SER A 369 -16.11 -16.86 1.08
C SER A 369 -16.89 -15.84 0.23
N THR A 370 -16.69 -14.56 0.49
CA THR A 370 -17.46 -13.45 -0.13
C THR A 370 -16.65 -12.72 -1.20
N GLY A 371 -15.33 -12.86 -1.17
CA GLY A 371 -14.40 -12.24 -2.10
C GLY A 371 -13.67 -11.04 -1.49
N MET A 372 -12.55 -10.67 -2.11
CA MET A 372 -11.82 -9.46 -1.74
C MET A 372 -12.59 -8.20 -2.15
N ARG A 373 -12.37 -7.10 -1.41
CA ARG A 373 -12.87 -5.78 -1.78
C ARG A 373 -12.38 -5.38 -3.17
N GLN A 374 -13.31 -4.94 -4.02
CA GLN A 374 -12.98 -4.36 -5.32
C GLN A 374 -12.49 -2.92 -5.11
N LEU A 375 -11.36 -2.59 -5.73
CA LEU A 375 -10.80 -1.25 -5.68
C LEU A 375 -11.46 -0.37 -6.74
N ASN A 376 -12.38 0.49 -6.31
CA ASN A 376 -13.01 1.50 -7.15
C ASN A 376 -12.50 2.89 -6.76
N ILE A 377 -12.41 3.79 -7.74
CA ILE A 377 -12.26 5.23 -7.46
C ILE A 377 -13.68 5.76 -7.25
N ASP A 378 -13.87 6.61 -6.23
CA ASP A 378 -15.11 7.37 -6.08
C ASP A 378 -15.20 8.37 -7.23
N LEU A 379 -16.16 8.15 -8.11
CA LEU A 379 -16.32 8.96 -9.29
C LEU A 379 -17.33 10.06 -8.96
N ASP A 380 -16.88 11.30 -9.01
CA ASP A 380 -17.80 12.42 -9.17
C ASP A 380 -18.70 12.19 -10.42
N PRO A 381 -19.84 12.88 -10.56
CA PRO A 381 -20.75 12.64 -11.67
C PRO A 381 -20.12 12.75 -13.07
N ASP A 382 -19.11 13.61 -13.24
CA ASP A 382 -18.40 13.74 -14.52
C ASP A 382 -17.51 12.52 -14.77
N THR A 383 -16.89 12.00 -13.72
CA THR A 383 -16.08 10.78 -13.79
C THR A 383 -16.94 9.53 -14.02
N GLU A 384 -18.15 9.42 -13.46
CA GLU A 384 -19.04 8.28 -13.74
C GLU A 384 -19.53 8.32 -15.20
N LYS A 385 -19.84 9.52 -15.72
CA LYS A 385 -20.13 9.70 -17.14
C LYS A 385 -18.95 9.26 -18.02
N LEU A 386 -17.72 9.62 -17.65
CA LEU A 386 -16.52 9.15 -18.34
C LEU A 386 -16.38 7.61 -18.30
N ARG A 387 -16.70 6.98 -17.16
CA ARG A 387 -16.74 5.51 -17.05
C ARG A 387 -17.76 4.89 -18.00
N ASP A 388 -18.97 5.44 -18.07
CA ASP A 388 -19.99 4.94 -18.99
C ASP A 388 -19.61 5.13 -20.46
N GLU A 389 -18.98 6.26 -20.81
CA GLU A 389 -18.43 6.50 -22.14
C GLU A 389 -17.35 5.47 -22.51
N ILE A 390 -16.36 5.26 -21.62
CA ILE A 390 -15.29 4.27 -21.82
C ILE A 390 -15.86 2.86 -21.90
N ARG A 391 -16.80 2.51 -21.03
CA ARG A 391 -17.47 1.21 -21.03
C ARG A 391 -18.19 0.97 -22.35
N ALA A 392 -18.90 1.97 -22.88
CA ALA A 392 -19.57 1.90 -24.16
C ALA A 392 -18.56 1.75 -25.32
N GLU A 393 -17.46 2.51 -25.30
CA GLU A 393 -16.38 2.38 -26.30
C GLU A 393 -15.73 0.98 -26.25
N VAL A 394 -15.40 0.46 -25.07
CA VAL A 394 -14.82 -0.88 -24.87
C VAL A 394 -15.80 -1.97 -25.29
N ALA A 395 -17.10 -1.81 -24.99
CA ALA A 395 -18.13 -2.71 -25.49
C ALA A 395 -18.23 -2.68 -27.02
N GLY A 396 -18.05 -1.50 -27.64
CA GLY A 396 -17.94 -1.33 -29.09
C GLY A 396 -16.79 -2.13 -29.68
N LEU A 397 -15.60 -2.11 -29.05
CA LEU A 397 -14.44 -2.89 -29.49
C LEU A 397 -14.70 -4.41 -29.52
N LYS A 398 -15.55 -4.93 -28.63
CA LYS A 398 -15.96 -6.34 -28.63
C LYS A 398 -16.72 -6.73 -29.90
N SER A 399 -17.50 -5.82 -30.47
CA SER A 399 -18.29 -6.06 -31.68
C SER A 399 -17.44 -6.20 -32.94
N ILE A 400 -16.17 -5.75 -32.88
CA ILE A 400 -15.22 -5.83 -33.98
C ILE A 400 -14.71 -7.28 -34.12
N PRO A 401 -14.61 -7.82 -35.36
CA PRO A 401 -13.97 -9.10 -35.64
C PRO A 401 -12.59 -9.23 -34.97
N SER A 402 -12.25 -10.43 -34.50
CA SER A 402 -11.05 -10.64 -33.66
C SER A 402 -9.74 -10.27 -34.36
N ASP A 403 -9.69 -10.40 -35.69
CA ASP A 403 -8.57 -10.09 -36.56
C ASP A 403 -8.39 -8.58 -36.81
N GLU A 404 -9.48 -7.80 -36.75
CA GLU A 404 -9.46 -6.34 -36.91
C GLU A 404 -9.37 -5.60 -35.56
N ARG A 405 -9.69 -6.29 -34.46
CA ARG A 405 -9.82 -5.68 -33.13
C ARG A 405 -8.53 -5.06 -32.61
N ASN A 406 -7.38 -5.71 -32.81
CA ASN A 406 -6.09 -5.17 -32.37
C ASN A 406 -5.76 -3.85 -33.07
N THR A 407 -6.10 -3.72 -34.35
CA THR A 407 -5.97 -2.47 -35.11
C THR A 407 -6.85 -1.39 -34.51
N ALA A 408 -8.12 -1.68 -34.24
CA ALA A 408 -9.03 -0.71 -33.62
C ALA A 408 -8.59 -0.28 -32.20
N ILE A 409 -8.07 -1.21 -31.40
CA ILE A 409 -7.50 -0.93 -30.07
C ILE A 409 -6.28 -0.01 -30.22
N ALA A 410 -5.39 -0.30 -31.18
CA ALA A 410 -4.19 0.48 -31.43
C ALA A 410 -4.51 1.90 -31.93
N GLU A 411 -5.33 2.02 -32.98
CA GLU A 411 -5.72 3.30 -33.58
C GLU A 411 -6.60 4.16 -32.64
N GLY A 412 -7.37 3.52 -31.76
CA GLY A 412 -8.13 4.21 -30.71
C GLY A 412 -7.29 4.66 -29.50
N GLY A 413 -5.98 4.40 -29.50
CA GLY A 413 -5.06 4.82 -28.44
C GLY A 413 -5.18 4.04 -27.13
N TRP A 414 -5.83 2.86 -27.14
CA TRP A 414 -6.15 2.10 -25.92
C TRP A 414 -4.99 1.28 -25.37
N VAL A 415 -3.93 1.08 -26.15
CA VAL A 415 -2.79 0.24 -25.76
C VAL A 415 -1.98 0.88 -24.65
N GLN A 416 -1.61 2.16 -24.83
CA GLN A 416 -1.00 3.01 -23.81
C GLN A 416 -1.75 4.34 -23.72
N PRO A 417 -2.89 4.37 -23.00
CA PRO A 417 -3.81 5.52 -23.02
C PRO A 417 -3.18 6.85 -22.61
N HIS A 418 -2.18 6.82 -21.72
CA HIS A 418 -1.48 7.99 -21.19
C HIS A 418 -0.64 8.73 -22.24
N LEU A 419 -0.27 8.07 -23.34
CA LEU A 419 0.52 8.71 -24.39
C LEU A 419 -0.29 9.81 -25.09
N PRO A 420 0.37 10.86 -25.60
CA PRO A 420 -0.30 11.92 -26.34
C PRO A 420 -0.92 11.38 -27.64
N LYS A 421 -2.03 12.00 -28.06
CA LYS A 421 -2.58 11.82 -29.42
C LYS A 421 -1.51 12.14 -30.48
N PRO A 422 -1.47 11.43 -31.63
CA PRO A 422 -2.37 10.35 -32.04
C PRO A 422 -1.99 8.95 -31.51
N TRP A 423 -0.96 8.82 -30.67
CA TRP A 423 -0.38 7.54 -30.25
C TRP A 423 -1.06 6.90 -29.03
N GLY A 424 -1.70 7.74 -28.21
CA GLY A 424 -2.59 7.33 -27.14
C GLY A 424 -3.82 8.22 -27.09
N ARG A 425 -4.45 8.31 -25.92
CA ARG A 425 -5.66 9.12 -25.71
C ARG A 425 -5.39 10.45 -25.03
N SER A 426 -4.15 10.72 -24.62
CA SER A 426 -3.79 11.73 -23.63
C SER A 426 -4.54 11.52 -22.31
N ALA A 427 -4.76 10.26 -21.94
CA ALA A 427 -5.61 9.89 -20.82
C ALA A 427 -5.03 10.39 -19.49
N GLY A 428 -5.82 11.17 -18.76
CA GLY A 428 -5.50 11.55 -17.39
C GLY A 428 -5.46 10.31 -16.48
N PRO A 429 -4.77 10.36 -15.33
CA PRO A 429 -4.62 9.16 -14.49
C PRO A 429 -5.95 8.52 -14.01
N VAL A 430 -7.02 9.30 -13.76
CA VAL A 430 -8.36 8.73 -13.48
C VAL A 430 -8.90 7.94 -14.68
N GLU A 431 -8.83 8.54 -15.88
CA GLU A 431 -9.22 7.88 -17.13
C GLU A 431 -8.42 6.58 -17.32
N GLN A 432 -7.12 6.58 -17.03
CA GLN A 432 -6.28 5.37 -17.14
C GLN A 432 -6.73 4.24 -16.21
N ILE A 433 -7.12 4.55 -14.97
CA ILE A 433 -7.62 3.53 -14.03
C ILE A 433 -8.96 2.98 -14.53
N ILE A 434 -9.87 3.84 -14.97
CA ILE A 434 -11.16 3.42 -15.53
C ILE A 434 -10.96 2.53 -16.76
N ILE A 435 -10.06 2.93 -17.68
CA ILE A 435 -9.70 2.12 -18.84
C ILE A 435 -9.15 0.76 -18.40
N ALA A 436 -8.23 0.73 -17.44
CA ALA A 436 -7.68 -0.52 -16.94
C ALA A 436 -8.79 -1.44 -16.38
N GLN A 437 -9.67 -0.91 -15.54
CA GLN A 437 -10.79 -1.63 -14.94
C GLN A 437 -11.77 -2.19 -15.98
N GLU A 438 -12.17 -1.38 -16.96
CA GLU A 438 -13.13 -1.81 -17.98
C GLU A 438 -12.53 -2.89 -18.90
N PHE A 439 -11.22 -2.87 -19.18
CA PHE A 439 -10.52 -3.96 -19.88
C PHE A 439 -10.31 -5.22 -19.00
N GLU A 440 -10.17 -5.07 -17.68
CA GLU A 440 -10.03 -6.19 -16.72
C GLU A 440 -11.30 -7.01 -16.57
N THR A 441 -12.48 -6.47 -16.92
CA THR A 441 -13.74 -7.23 -16.96
C THR A 441 -13.73 -8.41 -17.96
N GLY A 442 -12.64 -8.61 -18.70
CA GLY A 442 -12.40 -9.79 -19.54
C GLY A 442 -13.15 -9.77 -20.86
N ARG A 443 -13.81 -8.66 -21.20
CA ARG A 443 -14.65 -8.52 -22.40
C ARG A 443 -13.83 -8.27 -23.67
N VAL A 444 -12.65 -7.66 -23.54
CA VAL A 444 -11.69 -7.37 -24.61
C VAL A 444 -10.27 -7.42 -24.02
N LYS A 445 -9.31 -8.05 -24.72
CA LYS A 445 -7.90 -8.07 -24.28
C LYS A 445 -7.08 -7.06 -25.09
N ARG A 446 -6.24 -6.28 -24.41
CA ARG A 446 -5.26 -5.40 -25.08
C ARG A 446 -4.12 -6.22 -25.68
N PRO A 447 -3.51 -5.77 -26.80
CA PRO A 447 -2.27 -6.34 -27.32
C PRO A 447 -1.18 -6.42 -26.23
N ALA A 448 -0.52 -7.57 -26.15
CA ALA A 448 0.60 -7.75 -25.24
C ALA A 448 1.83 -7.02 -25.80
N MET A 449 2.27 -5.96 -25.11
CA MET A 449 3.40 -5.14 -25.55
C MET A 449 4.77 -5.73 -25.17
N GLY A 450 4.83 -6.59 -24.16
CA GLY A 450 6.10 -7.09 -23.63
C GLY A 450 7.08 -5.96 -23.31
N ILE A 451 8.34 -6.09 -23.75
CA ILE A 451 9.39 -5.09 -23.57
C ILE A 451 9.04 -3.74 -24.24
N ALA A 452 8.22 -3.76 -25.29
CA ALA A 452 7.82 -2.53 -25.96
C ALA A 452 7.05 -1.59 -25.01
N ALA A 453 6.43 -2.12 -23.95
CA ALA A 453 5.67 -1.33 -22.99
C ALA A 453 6.47 -0.16 -22.40
N TRP A 454 7.78 -0.35 -22.20
CA TRP A 454 8.66 0.69 -21.64
C TRP A 454 9.64 1.31 -22.65
N ILE A 455 9.80 0.74 -23.85
CA ILE A 455 10.58 1.36 -24.93
C ILE A 455 9.77 2.45 -25.64
N ILE A 456 8.49 2.19 -25.91
CA ILE A 456 7.65 3.08 -26.72
C ILE A 456 7.52 4.50 -26.15
N PRO A 457 7.35 4.74 -24.83
CA PRO A 457 7.35 6.08 -24.29
C PRO A 457 8.58 6.92 -24.67
N SER A 458 9.75 6.29 -24.81
CA SER A 458 10.97 6.97 -25.26
C SER A 458 10.97 7.29 -26.75
N ILE A 459 10.40 6.42 -27.60
CA ILE A 459 10.22 6.74 -29.03
C ILE A 459 9.24 7.89 -29.21
N VAL A 460 8.17 7.94 -28.42
CA VAL A 460 7.20 9.03 -28.45
C VAL A 460 7.84 10.36 -28.01
N ALA A 461 8.65 10.33 -26.96
CA ALA A 461 9.28 11.54 -26.40
C ALA A 461 10.46 12.06 -27.24
N PHE A 462 11.32 11.17 -27.75
CA PHE A 462 12.60 11.52 -28.35
C PHE A 462 12.72 11.17 -29.84
N GLY A 463 11.74 10.45 -30.40
CA GLY A 463 11.79 9.99 -31.78
C GLY A 463 11.40 11.07 -32.78
N THR A 464 12.00 11.01 -33.97
CA THR A 464 11.56 11.80 -35.12
C THR A 464 10.18 11.34 -35.59
N ASP A 465 9.51 12.15 -36.41
CA ASP A 465 8.20 11.78 -36.97
C ASP A 465 8.31 10.52 -37.84
N GLU A 466 9.39 10.35 -38.59
CA GLU A 466 9.66 9.15 -39.39
C GLU A 466 9.82 7.91 -38.50
N GLN A 467 10.56 8.02 -37.40
CA GLN A 467 10.71 6.92 -36.44
C GLN A 467 9.36 6.57 -35.80
N LYS A 468 8.59 7.58 -35.38
CA LYS A 468 7.26 7.37 -34.78
C LYS A 468 6.33 6.65 -35.75
N GLN A 469 6.24 7.11 -37.00
CA GLN A 469 5.39 6.49 -38.02
C GLN A 469 5.85 5.07 -38.39
N ARG A 470 7.16 4.81 -38.40
CA ARG A 470 7.72 3.49 -38.69
C ARG A 470 7.45 2.48 -37.58
N PHE A 471 7.60 2.88 -36.32
CA PHE A 471 7.67 1.96 -35.19
C PHE A 471 6.38 1.85 -34.38
N LEU A 472 5.65 2.94 -34.20
CA LEU A 472 4.51 2.96 -33.26
C LEU A 472 3.30 2.15 -33.77
N PRO A 473 2.79 2.34 -35.00
CA PRO A 473 1.62 1.59 -35.47
C PRO A 473 1.76 0.06 -35.42
N PRO A 474 2.80 -0.57 -35.99
CA PRO A 474 2.92 -2.03 -35.95
C PRO A 474 3.17 -2.56 -34.53
N THR A 475 3.85 -1.79 -33.68
CA THR A 475 4.06 -2.19 -32.28
C THR A 475 2.75 -2.20 -31.50
N PHE A 476 1.91 -1.16 -31.62
CA PHE A 476 0.62 -1.12 -30.93
C PHE A 476 -0.36 -2.18 -31.41
N ARG A 477 -0.25 -2.65 -32.66
CA ARG A 477 -1.03 -3.79 -33.18
C ARG A 477 -0.51 -5.16 -32.71
N GLY A 478 0.65 -5.20 -32.07
CA GLY A 478 1.31 -6.46 -31.65
C GLY A 478 2.04 -7.18 -32.79
N GLU A 479 2.30 -6.51 -33.91
CA GLU A 479 2.97 -7.07 -35.10
C GLU A 479 4.51 -6.97 -35.02
N MET A 480 5.02 -6.18 -34.07
CA MET A 480 6.44 -5.90 -33.90
C MET A 480 6.87 -6.16 -32.46
N ILE A 481 7.77 -7.13 -32.29
CA ILE A 481 8.34 -7.52 -31.01
C ILE A 481 9.67 -6.80 -30.81
N TRP A 482 9.85 -6.30 -29.59
CA TRP A 482 11.02 -5.55 -29.17
C TRP A 482 11.82 -6.28 -28.09
N CYS A 483 13.13 -6.06 -28.08
CA CYS A 483 14.01 -6.40 -26.97
C CYS A 483 14.80 -5.19 -26.46
N GLN A 484 15.35 -5.30 -25.25
CA GLN A 484 16.15 -4.26 -24.61
C GLN A 484 17.61 -4.69 -24.50
N LEU A 485 18.48 -3.99 -25.21
CA LEU A 485 19.90 -4.27 -25.38
C LEU A 485 20.73 -3.33 -24.52
N PHE A 486 20.48 -3.34 -23.20
CA PHE A 486 21.13 -2.43 -22.25
C PHE A 486 22.31 -3.13 -21.57
N SER A 487 22.00 -4.15 -20.77
CA SER A 487 22.96 -4.86 -19.92
C SER A 487 24.06 -5.58 -20.70
N GLU A 488 25.25 -5.58 -20.13
CA GLU A 488 26.46 -6.23 -20.62
C GLU A 488 27.06 -7.12 -19.52
N PRO A 489 27.91 -8.11 -19.87
CA PRO A 489 28.57 -8.94 -18.85
C PRO A 489 29.33 -8.13 -17.78
N GLY A 490 29.89 -6.98 -18.15
CA GLY A 490 30.59 -6.06 -17.24
C GLY A 490 29.77 -4.86 -16.75
N ALA A 491 28.51 -4.70 -17.18
CA ALA A 491 27.68 -3.54 -16.85
C ALA A 491 26.19 -3.92 -16.74
N GLY A 492 25.72 -4.11 -15.51
CA GLY A 492 24.30 -4.35 -15.17
C GLY A 492 23.76 -3.21 -14.31
N SER A 493 23.89 -3.33 -12.97
CA SER A 493 23.47 -2.27 -12.04
C SER A 493 24.22 -0.95 -12.26
N ASP A 494 25.52 -1.01 -12.59
CA ASP A 494 26.29 0.15 -13.09
C ASP A 494 26.19 0.25 -14.62
N LEU A 495 24.96 0.43 -15.12
CA LEU A 495 24.67 0.46 -16.56
C LEU A 495 25.48 1.55 -17.29
N ALA A 496 25.82 2.64 -16.61
CA ALA A 496 26.60 3.74 -17.17
C ALA A 496 28.02 3.32 -17.59
N SER A 497 28.54 2.21 -17.06
CA SER A 497 29.85 1.66 -17.40
C SER A 497 29.85 0.75 -18.63
N LEU A 498 28.75 0.71 -19.40
CA LEU A 498 28.67 -0.06 -20.64
C LEU A 498 29.81 0.26 -21.64
N THR A 499 30.17 -0.76 -22.42
CA THR A 499 31.38 -0.83 -23.25
C THR A 499 31.10 -1.21 -24.72
N THR A 500 29.89 -1.67 -25.08
CA THR A 500 29.49 -1.82 -26.50
C THR A 500 29.81 -0.53 -27.23
N LYS A 501 30.60 -0.60 -28.29
CA LYS A 501 31.15 0.58 -28.98
C LYS A 501 30.36 0.86 -30.25
N ALA A 502 30.03 2.13 -30.48
CA ALA A 502 29.51 2.62 -31.74
C ALA A 502 30.51 3.63 -32.35
N THR A 503 31.07 3.31 -33.52
CA THR A 503 32.03 4.15 -34.24
C THR A 503 31.32 4.83 -35.40
N LYS A 504 31.43 6.16 -35.49
CA LYS A 504 30.84 6.92 -36.59
C LYS A 504 31.48 6.52 -37.92
N VAL A 505 30.66 6.28 -38.94
CA VAL A 505 31.06 6.06 -40.34
C VAL A 505 30.19 6.92 -41.26
N ASP A 506 30.43 6.86 -42.57
CA ASP A 506 29.58 7.55 -43.54
C ASP A 506 28.13 7.02 -43.49
N GLY A 507 27.17 7.93 -43.41
CA GLY A 507 25.73 7.62 -43.31
C GLY A 507 25.25 6.93 -42.02
N GLY A 508 26.11 6.64 -41.05
CA GLY A 508 25.71 5.91 -39.85
C GLY A 508 26.84 5.53 -38.90
N TRP A 509 26.71 4.34 -38.30
CA TRP A 509 27.55 3.84 -37.22
C TRP A 509 27.89 2.37 -37.45
N ARG A 510 29.11 1.97 -37.08
CA ARG A 510 29.52 0.57 -36.93
C ARG A 510 29.55 0.22 -35.45
N ILE A 511 28.75 -0.77 -35.08
CA ILE A 511 28.57 -1.15 -33.68
C ILE A 511 29.16 -2.54 -33.45
N SER A 512 30.01 -2.65 -32.41
CA SER A 512 30.53 -3.93 -31.95
C SER A 512 30.43 -4.04 -30.43
N GLY A 513 29.99 -5.21 -29.95
CA GLY A 513 29.95 -5.50 -28.52
C GLY A 513 29.10 -6.73 -28.19
N GLN A 514 28.82 -6.90 -26.90
CA GLN A 514 28.06 -8.02 -26.38
C GLN A 514 27.04 -7.54 -25.37
N LYS A 515 25.77 -7.88 -25.59
CA LYS A 515 24.67 -7.68 -24.65
C LYS A 515 24.27 -9.01 -24.03
N ILE A 516 23.74 -8.97 -22.81
CA ILE A 516 23.34 -10.17 -22.06
C ILE A 516 22.09 -9.89 -21.24
N TRP A 517 21.35 -10.95 -20.89
CA TRP A 517 20.06 -10.91 -20.21
C TRP A 517 18.94 -10.30 -21.07
N THR A 518 19.10 -10.31 -22.39
CA THR A 518 18.13 -9.70 -23.31
C THR A 518 16.91 -10.60 -23.47
N THR A 519 15.83 -10.25 -22.79
CA THR A 519 14.55 -10.97 -22.85
C THR A 519 13.99 -11.00 -24.26
N GLY A 520 13.64 -12.19 -24.75
CA GLY A 520 12.93 -12.39 -26.02
C GLY A 520 13.68 -11.98 -27.29
N ALA A 521 15.00 -11.77 -27.24
CA ALA A 521 15.80 -11.32 -28.37
C ALA A 521 15.65 -12.22 -29.61
N GLN A 522 15.51 -13.53 -29.41
CA GLN A 522 15.36 -14.52 -30.49
C GLN A 522 14.02 -14.41 -31.24
N TYR A 523 13.06 -13.67 -30.68
CA TYR A 523 11.74 -13.42 -31.27
C TYR A 523 11.56 -11.97 -31.72
N SER A 524 12.54 -11.10 -31.43
CA SER A 524 12.41 -9.65 -31.61
C SER A 524 12.85 -9.22 -32.99
N GLN A 525 12.10 -8.30 -33.60
CA GLN A 525 12.49 -7.66 -34.86
C GLN A 525 13.39 -6.44 -34.60
N TRP A 526 13.17 -5.75 -33.48
CA TRP A 526 13.89 -4.52 -33.13
C TRP A 526 14.44 -4.56 -31.70
N GLY A 527 15.58 -3.92 -31.50
CA GLY A 527 16.27 -3.80 -30.22
C GLY A 527 16.53 -2.35 -29.83
N ALA A 528 16.17 -1.99 -28.60
CA ALA A 528 16.58 -0.73 -27.99
C ALA A 528 18.01 -0.85 -27.43
N LEU A 529 19.00 -0.32 -28.15
CA LEU A 529 20.42 -0.52 -27.87
C LEU A 529 21.06 0.73 -27.26
N LEU A 530 21.83 0.54 -26.18
CA LEU A 530 22.78 1.55 -25.70
C LEU A 530 24.20 1.19 -26.08
N ALA A 531 24.92 2.14 -26.67
CA ALA A 531 26.32 2.00 -27.03
C ALA A 531 27.13 3.25 -26.71
N ARG A 532 28.40 3.03 -26.36
CA ARG A 532 29.44 4.04 -26.14
C ARG A 532 29.85 4.66 -27.47
N THR A 533 29.56 5.93 -27.64
CA THR A 533 29.92 6.76 -28.80
C THR A 533 31.08 7.70 -28.50
N ASP A 534 31.25 8.11 -27.24
CA ASP A 534 32.41 8.87 -26.77
C ASP A 534 33.01 8.23 -25.51
N PRO A 535 34.16 7.53 -25.62
CA PRO A 535 34.85 6.93 -24.48
C PRO A 535 35.62 7.93 -23.61
N SER A 536 35.82 9.17 -24.07
CA SER A 536 36.52 10.23 -23.34
C SER A 536 35.60 11.10 -22.50
N ALA A 537 34.31 11.13 -22.83
CA ALA A 537 33.30 11.84 -22.06
C ALA A 537 33.03 11.18 -20.70
N PRO A 538 32.54 11.94 -19.70
CA PRO A 538 31.98 11.37 -18.47
C PRO A 538 30.97 10.26 -18.79
N LYS A 539 30.93 9.20 -17.96
CA LYS A 539 30.20 7.95 -18.26
C LYS A 539 28.78 8.14 -18.82
N HIS A 540 27.99 9.07 -18.28
CA HIS A 540 26.62 9.33 -18.74
C HIS A 540 26.53 10.14 -20.06
N ASN A 541 27.56 10.91 -20.39
CA ASN A 541 27.57 11.87 -21.51
C ASN A 541 28.27 11.32 -22.76
N GLY A 542 28.57 10.03 -22.81
CA GLY A 542 29.20 9.37 -23.96
C GLY A 542 28.41 8.19 -24.51
N ILE A 543 27.13 8.09 -24.16
CA ILE A 543 26.24 6.99 -24.56
C ILE A 543 25.22 7.52 -25.56
N THR A 544 24.95 6.76 -26.61
CA THR A 544 23.86 7.01 -27.57
C THR A 544 22.85 5.85 -27.56
N TYR A 545 21.59 6.18 -27.79
CA TYR A 545 20.48 5.23 -27.91
C TYR A 545 20.23 4.93 -29.39
N PHE A 546 20.22 3.66 -29.76
CA PHE A 546 20.01 3.19 -31.13
C PHE A 546 18.80 2.26 -31.22
N LEU A 547 18.09 2.31 -32.33
CA LEU A 547 17.06 1.35 -32.72
C LEU A 547 17.72 0.34 -33.68
N LEU A 548 18.04 -0.85 -33.17
CA LEU A 548 18.77 -1.88 -33.91
C LEU A 548 17.79 -2.85 -34.58
N ASP A 549 17.95 -3.08 -35.88
CA ASP A 549 17.29 -4.19 -36.57
C ASP A 549 17.98 -5.50 -36.18
N MET A 550 17.26 -6.38 -35.50
CA MET A 550 17.78 -7.65 -34.97
C MET A 550 18.08 -8.69 -36.05
N THR A 551 17.66 -8.44 -37.30
CA THR A 551 17.94 -9.27 -38.47
C THR A 551 19.18 -8.83 -39.24
N SER A 552 19.82 -7.74 -38.82
CA SER A 552 21.03 -7.22 -39.46
C SER A 552 22.15 -8.26 -39.48
N GLU A 553 22.88 -8.31 -40.60
CA GLU A 553 24.11 -9.10 -40.69
C GLU A 553 25.10 -8.66 -39.59
N GLY A 554 25.62 -9.63 -38.84
CA GLY A 554 26.50 -9.39 -37.68
C GLY A 554 25.79 -9.42 -36.31
N VAL A 555 24.46 -9.53 -36.27
CA VAL A 555 23.70 -9.82 -35.03
C VAL A 555 23.56 -11.33 -34.84
N ASP A 556 24.15 -11.88 -33.77
CA ASP A 556 24.02 -13.30 -33.40
C ASP A 556 23.38 -13.43 -32.01
N VAL A 557 22.21 -14.06 -31.96
CA VAL A 557 21.43 -14.26 -30.74
C VAL A 557 21.64 -15.68 -30.22
N LYS A 558 22.17 -15.80 -29.00
CA LYS A 558 22.36 -17.07 -28.28
C LYS A 558 21.40 -17.16 -27.08
N PRO A 559 20.37 -18.01 -27.14
CA PRO A 559 19.49 -18.25 -26.00
C PRO A 559 20.26 -18.77 -24.79
N LEU A 560 19.90 -18.28 -23.60
CA LEU A 560 20.45 -18.71 -22.31
C LEU A 560 19.36 -19.50 -21.58
N ARG A 561 19.67 -20.76 -21.24
CA ARG A 561 18.73 -21.59 -20.50
C ARG A 561 18.73 -21.21 -19.01
N GLU A 562 17.62 -20.68 -18.51
CA GLU A 562 17.49 -20.26 -17.11
C GLU A 562 16.99 -21.37 -16.17
N LEU A 563 16.82 -21.02 -14.89
CA LEU A 563 16.43 -21.92 -13.79
C LEU A 563 15.15 -22.73 -14.06
N THR A 564 14.19 -22.17 -14.79
CA THR A 564 12.92 -22.83 -15.17
C THR A 564 13.13 -23.93 -16.23
N GLY A 565 14.32 -23.98 -16.85
CA GLY A 565 14.61 -24.83 -18.00
C GLY A 565 14.21 -24.23 -19.36
N ASN A 566 13.48 -23.10 -19.37
CA ASN A 566 13.18 -22.32 -20.57
C ASN A 566 14.41 -21.48 -20.99
N ALA A 567 14.27 -20.69 -22.07
CA ALA A 567 15.30 -19.78 -22.56
C ALA A 567 14.72 -18.39 -22.85
N MET A 568 14.23 -17.73 -21.79
CA MET A 568 13.62 -16.39 -21.91
C MET A 568 14.65 -15.30 -22.21
N PHE A 569 15.90 -15.49 -21.78
CA PHE A 569 16.97 -14.51 -21.93
C PHE A 569 17.98 -14.94 -22.99
N ASN A 570 18.71 -13.97 -23.54
CA ASN A 570 19.70 -14.22 -24.58
C ASN A 570 20.98 -13.43 -24.31
N THR A 571 22.08 -13.97 -24.81
CA THR A 571 23.26 -13.17 -25.16
C THR A 571 23.10 -12.72 -26.60
N VAL A 572 23.37 -11.45 -26.88
CA VAL A 572 23.35 -10.90 -28.24
C VAL A 572 24.74 -10.38 -28.56
N PHE A 573 25.40 -11.02 -29.53
CA PHE A 573 26.65 -10.56 -30.08
C PHE A 573 26.36 -9.63 -31.26
N ILE A 574 27.05 -8.49 -31.27
CA ILE A 574 26.95 -7.47 -32.30
C ILE A 574 28.35 -7.34 -32.87
N ASP A 575 28.56 -7.78 -34.11
CA ASP A 575 29.87 -7.76 -34.77
C ASP A 575 29.84 -6.85 -36.00
N ASP A 576 30.42 -5.66 -35.85
CA ASP A 576 30.58 -4.64 -36.89
C ASP A 576 29.28 -4.28 -37.63
N VAL A 577 28.15 -4.27 -36.92
CA VAL A 577 26.82 -4.04 -37.49
C VAL A 577 26.68 -2.58 -37.90
N PHE A 578 26.24 -2.34 -39.14
CA PHE A 578 25.92 -1.00 -39.62
C PHE A 578 24.54 -0.56 -39.15
N VAL A 579 24.47 0.61 -38.50
CA VAL A 579 23.22 1.26 -38.08
C VAL A 579 23.18 2.67 -38.68
N PRO A 580 22.18 3.01 -39.51
CA PRO A 580 22.12 4.32 -40.16
C PRO A 580 21.80 5.44 -39.17
N ASP A 581 22.13 6.67 -39.52
CA ASP A 581 21.93 7.84 -38.63
C ASP A 581 20.47 8.05 -38.22
N GLU A 582 19.53 7.73 -39.11
CA GLU A 582 18.09 7.79 -38.84
C GLU A 582 17.62 6.81 -37.75
N MET A 583 18.45 5.86 -37.32
CA MET A 583 18.14 4.91 -36.24
C MET A 583 18.74 5.34 -34.89
N VAL A 584 19.34 6.53 -34.79
CA VAL A 584 19.67 7.16 -33.50
C VAL A 584 18.38 7.72 -32.89
N LEU A 585 18.05 7.31 -31.67
CA LEU A 585 16.91 7.85 -30.92
C LEU A 585 17.36 9.01 -30.02
N GLY A 586 16.82 10.20 -30.24
CA GLY A 586 17.28 11.42 -29.57
C GLY A 586 18.62 11.93 -30.15
N GLU A 587 19.43 12.57 -29.30
CA GLU A 587 20.72 13.14 -29.72
C GLU A 587 21.90 12.20 -29.43
N VAL A 588 22.93 12.26 -30.29
CA VAL A 588 24.21 11.58 -30.06
C VAL A 588 24.80 12.03 -28.72
N ASN A 589 25.34 11.09 -27.94
CA ASN A 589 25.91 11.30 -26.60
C ASN A 589 24.89 11.70 -25.51
N ARG A 590 23.59 11.75 -25.85
CA ARG A 590 22.48 12.02 -24.92
C ARG A 590 21.61 10.79 -24.66
N GLY A 591 22.07 9.59 -25.03
CA GLY A 591 21.35 8.33 -24.87
C GLY A 591 21.03 7.97 -23.42
N TRP A 592 21.78 8.50 -22.43
CA TRP A 592 21.46 8.31 -21.01
C TRP A 592 20.19 9.03 -20.57
N GLU A 593 19.87 10.16 -21.19
CA GLU A 593 18.61 10.86 -20.92
C GLU A 593 17.42 10.05 -21.42
N VAL A 594 17.52 9.53 -22.65
CA VAL A 594 16.52 8.65 -23.26
C VAL A 594 16.37 7.35 -22.44
N SER A 595 17.47 6.74 -22.00
CA SER A 595 17.41 5.50 -21.22
C SER A 595 16.77 5.68 -19.85
N ARG A 596 16.93 6.84 -19.19
CA ARG A 596 16.24 7.15 -17.94
C ARG A 596 14.72 7.17 -18.11
N ASN A 597 14.22 7.65 -19.24
CA ASN A 597 12.80 7.61 -19.56
C ASN A 597 12.32 6.15 -19.69
N THR A 598 13.05 5.33 -20.48
CA THR A 598 12.79 3.89 -20.62
C THR A 598 12.77 3.16 -19.27
N LEU A 599 13.80 3.36 -18.43
CA LEU A 599 13.94 2.70 -17.13
C LEU A 599 12.86 3.15 -16.12
N THR A 600 12.33 4.37 -16.26
CA THR A 600 11.23 4.86 -15.41
C THR A 600 9.92 4.20 -15.80
N ALA A 601 9.61 4.14 -17.11
CA ALA A 601 8.46 3.40 -17.62
C ALA A 601 8.54 1.90 -17.29
N GLU A 602 9.73 1.30 -17.35
CA GLU A 602 9.98 -0.10 -16.98
C GLU A 602 9.60 -0.37 -15.52
N ARG A 603 10.02 0.51 -14.60
CA ARG A 603 9.71 0.38 -13.17
C ARG A 603 8.21 0.42 -12.89
N VAL A 604 7.49 1.36 -13.49
CA VAL A 604 6.03 1.46 -13.36
C VAL A 604 5.38 0.21 -13.94
N SER A 605 5.75 -0.18 -15.16
CA SER A 605 5.18 -1.37 -15.83
C SER A 605 5.40 -2.65 -15.03
N ILE A 606 6.59 -2.86 -14.45
CA ILE A 606 6.89 -4.07 -13.67
C ILE A 606 6.12 -4.06 -12.34
N GLY A 607 6.01 -2.91 -11.67
CA GLY A 607 5.28 -2.78 -10.40
C GLY A 607 3.76 -2.92 -10.52
N SER A 608 3.20 -2.72 -11.73
CA SER A 608 1.76 -2.78 -11.97
C SER A 608 1.29 -3.93 -12.86
N SER A 609 2.21 -4.71 -13.47
CA SER A 609 1.86 -5.85 -14.32
C SER A 609 1.74 -7.15 -13.53
N GLU A 610 0.81 -8.03 -13.93
CA GLU A 610 0.73 -9.43 -13.50
C GLU A 610 1.08 -10.35 -14.68
N PRO A 611 2.38 -10.68 -14.90
CA PRO A 611 2.78 -11.58 -15.97
C PRO A 611 2.17 -12.98 -15.80
N PRO A 612 1.77 -13.66 -16.89
CA PRO A 612 1.07 -14.95 -16.80
C PRO A 612 1.94 -16.10 -16.23
N PHE A 613 3.25 -15.91 -16.18
CA PHE A 613 4.21 -16.86 -15.62
C PHE A 613 4.52 -16.60 -14.13
N LEU A 614 3.79 -15.69 -13.48
CA LEU A 614 3.88 -15.42 -12.04
C LEU A 614 2.54 -15.71 -11.37
N ALA A 615 2.59 -16.07 -10.09
CA ALA A 615 1.39 -16.16 -9.26
C ALA A 615 0.75 -14.77 -9.08
N THR A 616 -0.56 -14.70 -9.20
CA THR A 616 -1.34 -13.49 -8.94
C THR A 616 -2.09 -13.61 -7.62
N LEU A 617 -2.48 -12.47 -7.01
CA LEU A 617 -3.27 -12.48 -5.78
C LEU A 617 -4.59 -13.25 -5.97
N ASN A 618 -5.30 -13.03 -7.09
CA ASN A 618 -6.55 -13.74 -7.36
C ASN A 618 -6.32 -15.25 -7.48
N GLY A 619 -5.29 -15.67 -8.23
CA GLY A 619 -4.94 -17.09 -8.36
C GLY A 619 -4.51 -17.72 -7.03
N PHE A 620 -3.87 -16.95 -6.15
CA PHE A 620 -3.53 -17.39 -4.80
C PHE A 620 -4.76 -17.54 -3.91
N VAL A 621 -5.69 -16.59 -3.93
CA VAL A 621 -6.96 -16.70 -3.18
C VAL A 621 -7.80 -17.89 -3.67
N GLU A 622 -7.85 -18.13 -4.99
CA GLU A 622 -8.50 -19.32 -5.56
C GLU A 622 -7.85 -20.61 -5.06
N PHE A 623 -6.51 -20.66 -5.03
CA PHE A 623 -5.77 -21.80 -4.50
C PHE A 623 -6.06 -22.04 -3.01
N VAL A 624 -6.09 -20.97 -2.19
CA VAL A 624 -6.39 -21.07 -0.76
C VAL A 624 -7.83 -21.52 -0.53
N ARG A 625 -8.79 -20.99 -1.31
CA ARG A 625 -10.21 -21.36 -1.24
C ARG A 625 -10.45 -22.83 -1.57
N ASP A 626 -9.79 -23.33 -2.61
CA ASP A 626 -10.06 -24.67 -3.15
C ASP A 626 -9.22 -25.76 -2.42
N GLY A 627 -8.17 -25.36 -1.69
CA GLY A 627 -7.31 -26.26 -0.93
C GLY A 627 -7.82 -26.60 0.48
N GLN A 628 -7.04 -27.39 1.21
CA GLN A 628 -7.29 -27.76 2.61
C GLN A 628 -6.04 -27.42 3.42
N PHE A 629 -6.16 -26.40 4.26
CA PHE A 629 -5.03 -25.83 5.00
C PHE A 629 -5.33 -25.87 6.50
N ASP A 630 -4.30 -26.15 7.30
CA ASP A 630 -4.42 -26.05 8.75
C ASP A 630 -4.48 -24.58 9.22
N GLN A 631 -4.66 -24.38 10.52
CA GLN A 631 -4.81 -23.05 11.11
C GLN A 631 -3.55 -22.17 10.95
N ILE A 632 -2.36 -22.77 10.89
CA ILE A 632 -1.08 -22.05 10.73
C ILE A 632 -0.94 -21.60 9.28
N GLU A 633 -1.25 -22.50 8.35
CA GLU A 633 -1.24 -22.22 6.90
C GLU A 633 -2.28 -21.17 6.53
N GLN A 634 -3.49 -21.26 7.06
CA GLN A 634 -4.52 -20.23 6.85
C GLN A 634 -4.06 -18.87 7.39
N ASN A 635 -3.48 -18.82 8.59
CA ASN A 635 -2.96 -17.56 9.12
C ASN A 635 -1.84 -16.96 8.24
N HIS A 636 -0.93 -17.78 7.72
CA HIS A 636 0.12 -17.33 6.80
C HIS A 636 -0.45 -16.86 5.46
N ALA A 637 -1.43 -17.58 4.90
CA ALA A 637 -2.15 -17.17 3.70
C ALA A 637 -2.83 -15.80 3.90
N GLY A 638 -3.42 -15.57 5.07
CA GLY A 638 -4.04 -14.30 5.44
C GLY A 638 -3.08 -13.12 5.38
N HIS A 639 -1.86 -13.29 5.90
CA HIS A 639 -0.81 -12.28 5.77
C HIS A 639 -0.48 -11.99 4.29
N LEU A 640 -0.26 -13.04 3.49
CA LEU A 640 0.08 -12.90 2.07
C LEU A 640 -1.05 -12.23 1.26
N ILE A 641 -2.32 -12.55 1.55
CA ILE A 641 -3.48 -11.90 0.94
C ILE A 641 -3.54 -10.41 1.34
N ALA A 642 -3.35 -10.10 2.63
CA ALA A 642 -3.33 -8.73 3.12
C ALA A 642 -2.21 -7.90 2.47
N GLU A 643 -1.00 -8.44 2.38
CA GLU A 643 0.13 -7.80 1.72
C GLU A 643 -0.13 -7.54 0.23
N GLY A 644 -0.75 -8.50 -0.45
CA GLY A 644 -1.10 -8.40 -1.86
C GLY A 644 -2.14 -7.34 -2.15
N HIS A 645 -3.22 -7.36 -1.37
CA HIS A 645 -4.29 -6.37 -1.49
C HIS A 645 -3.75 -4.97 -1.21
N ALA A 646 -2.97 -4.81 -0.14
CA ALA A 646 -2.35 -3.53 0.19
C ALA A 646 -1.37 -3.03 -0.88
N ALA A 647 -0.68 -3.92 -1.61
CA ALA A 647 0.14 -3.52 -2.76
C ALA A 647 -0.71 -2.97 -3.93
N LYS A 648 -1.89 -3.57 -4.20
CA LYS A 648 -2.83 -3.02 -5.19
C LYS A 648 -3.39 -1.66 -4.76
N VAL A 649 -3.76 -1.52 -3.49
CA VAL A 649 -4.20 -0.24 -2.91
C VAL A 649 -3.10 0.81 -2.99
N LEU A 650 -1.83 0.45 -2.69
CA LEU A 650 -0.69 1.35 -2.77
C LEU A 650 -0.50 1.90 -4.19
N ASN A 651 -0.64 1.06 -5.22
CA ASN A 651 -0.58 1.48 -6.62
C ASN A 651 -1.69 2.47 -6.99
N MET A 652 -2.92 2.21 -6.57
CA MET A 652 -4.05 3.12 -6.77
C MET A 652 -3.78 4.46 -6.06
N ARG A 653 -3.41 4.42 -4.77
CA ARG A 653 -3.08 5.59 -3.97
C ARG A 653 -1.92 6.41 -4.56
N SER A 654 -0.87 5.75 -5.05
CA SER A 654 0.25 6.41 -5.73
C SER A 654 -0.21 7.17 -6.98
N THR A 655 -1.14 6.60 -7.74
CA THR A 655 -1.70 7.25 -8.93
C THR A 655 -2.47 8.52 -8.55
N LEU A 656 -3.26 8.47 -7.47
CA LEU A 656 -3.98 9.63 -6.92
C LEU A 656 -3.04 10.71 -6.38
N LEU A 657 -1.96 10.34 -5.70
CA LEU A 657 -0.95 11.30 -5.22
C LEU A 657 -0.20 11.99 -6.36
N THR A 658 0.07 11.25 -7.45
CA THR A 658 0.71 11.82 -8.64
C THR A 658 -0.21 12.84 -9.33
N LEU A 659 -1.53 12.58 -9.36
CA LEU A 659 -2.54 13.53 -9.82
C LEU A 659 -2.54 14.83 -9.00
N ALA A 660 -2.33 14.71 -7.68
CA ALA A 660 -2.24 15.85 -6.77
C ALA A 660 -0.89 16.61 -6.88
N GLY A 661 -0.01 16.26 -7.83
CA GLY A 661 1.27 16.93 -8.09
C GLY A 661 2.49 16.28 -7.43
N GLY A 662 2.35 15.09 -6.84
CA GLY A 662 3.46 14.33 -6.24
C GLY A 662 4.40 13.65 -7.25
N ASP A 663 5.63 13.32 -6.82
CA ASP A 663 6.58 12.54 -7.62
C ASP A 663 6.18 11.05 -7.63
N PRO A 664 5.89 10.44 -8.79
CA PRO A 664 5.51 9.03 -8.88
C PRO A 664 6.68 8.05 -8.59
N MET A 665 7.93 8.51 -8.69
CA MET A 665 9.09 7.61 -8.76
C MET A 665 9.39 6.87 -7.45
N PRO A 666 9.34 7.48 -6.26
CA PRO A 666 9.52 6.76 -4.99
C PRO A 666 8.45 5.69 -4.75
N ALA A 667 7.20 6.01 -5.04
CA ALA A 667 6.08 5.09 -4.83
C ALA A 667 6.16 3.88 -5.78
N ALA A 668 6.60 4.07 -7.03
CA ALA A 668 6.85 2.98 -7.97
C ALA A 668 7.97 2.03 -7.49
N ALA A 669 9.03 2.56 -6.87
CA ALA A 669 10.12 1.75 -6.31
C ALA A 669 9.66 0.90 -5.12
N ILE A 670 8.86 1.48 -4.21
CA ILE A 670 8.24 0.76 -3.09
C ILE A 670 7.28 -0.32 -3.61
N SER A 671 6.39 0.03 -4.54
CA SER A 671 5.43 -0.91 -5.12
C SER A 671 6.14 -2.11 -5.76
N LYS A 672 7.19 -1.87 -6.55
CA LYS A 672 8.00 -2.95 -7.12
C LYS A 672 8.61 -3.83 -6.03
N LEU A 673 9.27 -3.22 -5.03
CA LEU A 673 9.93 -3.95 -3.95
C LEU A 673 8.95 -4.89 -3.23
N LEU A 674 7.77 -4.39 -2.88
CA LEU A 674 6.75 -5.13 -2.13
C LEU A 674 6.05 -6.18 -2.98
N SER A 675 5.57 -5.80 -4.17
CA SER A 675 4.80 -6.69 -5.06
C SER A 675 5.59 -7.92 -5.46
N MET A 676 6.90 -7.77 -5.73
CA MET A 676 7.75 -8.89 -6.13
C MET A 676 8.02 -9.85 -4.97
N LYS A 677 8.21 -9.33 -3.75
CA LYS A 677 8.39 -10.16 -2.54
C LYS A 677 7.12 -10.93 -2.22
N THR A 678 5.96 -10.27 -2.26
CA THR A 678 4.68 -10.90 -1.96
C THR A 678 4.30 -11.94 -3.03
N GLY A 679 4.55 -11.66 -4.32
CA GLY A 679 4.35 -12.63 -5.41
C GLY A 679 5.21 -13.90 -5.29
N GLN A 680 6.47 -13.77 -4.85
CA GLN A 680 7.31 -14.92 -4.50
C GLN A 680 6.71 -15.71 -3.32
N GLY A 681 6.23 -14.99 -2.30
CA GLY A 681 5.58 -15.59 -1.12
C GLY A 681 4.37 -16.47 -1.46
N TYR A 682 3.53 -16.09 -2.44
CA TYR A 682 2.43 -16.95 -2.91
C TYR A 682 2.93 -18.29 -3.44
N ALA A 683 3.97 -18.25 -4.27
CA ALA A 683 4.51 -19.46 -4.87
C ALA A 683 5.25 -20.33 -3.85
N GLU A 684 5.99 -19.72 -2.92
CA GLU A 684 6.65 -20.41 -1.82
C GLU A 684 5.63 -21.09 -0.89
N PHE A 685 4.52 -20.42 -0.57
CA PHE A 685 3.42 -20.99 0.20
C PHE A 685 2.80 -22.20 -0.51
N ALA A 686 2.40 -22.04 -1.76
CA ALA A 686 1.72 -23.10 -2.50
C ALA A 686 2.61 -24.34 -2.64
N VAL A 687 3.88 -24.16 -3.05
CA VAL A 687 4.82 -25.27 -3.18
C VAL A 687 5.10 -25.93 -1.83
N GLY A 688 5.25 -25.14 -0.76
CA GLY A 688 5.44 -25.66 0.59
C GLY A 688 4.26 -26.49 1.11
N SER A 689 3.03 -26.09 0.77
CA SER A 689 1.80 -26.75 1.22
C SER A 689 1.55 -28.13 0.59
N PHE A 690 2.18 -28.43 -0.55
CA PHE A 690 2.08 -29.77 -1.16
C PHE A 690 2.85 -30.86 -0.40
N GLY A 691 3.70 -30.48 0.57
CA GLY A 691 4.54 -31.44 1.27
C GLY A 691 5.45 -32.21 0.31
N THR A 692 5.45 -33.55 0.38
CA THR A 692 6.26 -34.39 -0.51
C THR A 692 5.83 -34.32 -1.97
N ASP A 693 4.56 -34.00 -2.25
CA ASP A 693 4.04 -33.89 -3.61
C ASP A 693 4.59 -32.64 -4.32
N GLY A 694 5.17 -31.68 -3.58
CA GLY A 694 5.93 -30.57 -4.14
C GLY A 694 7.20 -31.01 -4.91
N ALA A 695 7.58 -32.30 -4.85
CA ALA A 695 8.61 -32.88 -5.71
C ALA A 695 8.10 -33.27 -7.12
N ILE A 696 6.79 -33.21 -7.36
CA ILE A 696 6.16 -33.54 -8.66
C ILE A 696 6.05 -32.25 -9.48
N ALA A 697 6.67 -32.23 -10.66
CA ALA A 697 6.69 -31.07 -11.56
C ALA A 697 6.05 -31.38 -12.93
N GLU A 698 5.04 -32.25 -12.96
CA GLU A 698 4.34 -32.60 -14.20
C GLU A 698 3.65 -31.35 -14.79
N PRO A 699 3.95 -30.97 -16.04
CA PRO A 699 3.37 -29.78 -16.65
C PRO A 699 1.85 -29.87 -16.74
N GLY A 700 1.17 -28.79 -16.36
CA GLY A 700 -0.29 -28.69 -16.39
C GLY A 700 -1.01 -29.15 -15.12
N GLU A 701 -0.33 -29.93 -14.27
CA GLU A 701 -0.80 -30.19 -12.90
C GLU A 701 -0.62 -28.96 -12.01
N ILE A 702 -1.37 -28.90 -10.91
CA ILE A 702 -1.35 -27.74 -10.01
C ILE A 702 0.04 -27.57 -9.38
N GLN A 703 0.70 -28.67 -8.99
CA GLN A 703 2.05 -28.67 -8.44
C GLN A 703 3.05 -28.12 -9.45
N GLY A 704 3.06 -28.66 -10.68
CA GLY A 704 3.93 -28.20 -11.75
C GLY A 704 3.77 -26.70 -12.04
N ARG A 705 2.54 -26.20 -12.09
CA ARG A 705 2.26 -24.77 -12.31
C ARG A 705 2.82 -23.88 -11.21
N TRP A 706 2.60 -24.22 -9.94
CA TRP A 706 3.11 -23.43 -8.82
C TRP A 706 4.63 -23.51 -8.68
N ILE A 707 5.24 -24.65 -9.05
CA ILE A 707 6.70 -24.78 -9.16
C ILE A 707 7.24 -23.87 -10.26
N GLU A 708 6.61 -23.81 -11.43
CA GLU A 708 6.98 -22.87 -12.50
C GLU A 708 6.91 -21.41 -12.03
N TYR A 709 5.85 -21.03 -11.32
CA TYR A 709 5.73 -19.71 -10.69
C TYR A 709 6.85 -19.45 -9.70
N LEU A 710 7.20 -20.42 -8.85
CA LEU A 710 8.27 -20.27 -7.86
C LEU A 710 9.62 -20.07 -8.54
N LEU A 711 9.98 -20.92 -9.51
CA LEU A 711 11.25 -20.82 -10.22
C LEU A 711 11.34 -19.52 -11.04
N GLY A 712 10.26 -19.14 -11.72
CA GLY A 712 10.18 -17.92 -12.52
C GLY A 712 10.25 -16.64 -11.69
N SER A 713 9.56 -16.63 -10.53
CA SER A 713 9.49 -15.46 -9.66
C SER A 713 10.85 -15.04 -9.08
N ARG A 714 11.84 -15.94 -8.97
CA ARG A 714 13.18 -15.58 -8.47
C ARG A 714 13.89 -14.50 -9.27
N ALA A 715 13.57 -14.36 -10.56
CA ALA A 715 14.17 -13.33 -11.40
C ALA A 715 13.67 -11.91 -11.06
N THR A 716 12.48 -11.79 -10.45
CA THR A 716 11.76 -10.51 -10.29
C THR A 716 12.43 -9.54 -9.32
N THR A 717 13.21 -10.06 -8.37
CA THR A 717 14.01 -9.27 -7.42
C THR A 717 15.38 -8.88 -7.98
N ILE A 718 15.67 -9.25 -9.24
CA ILE A 718 16.95 -9.01 -9.92
C ILE A 718 16.77 -8.05 -11.10
N TYR A 719 15.88 -8.36 -12.04
CA TYR A 719 15.67 -7.52 -13.23
C TYR A 719 14.91 -6.22 -12.92
N GLY A 720 14.98 -5.23 -13.82
CA GLY A 720 14.38 -3.90 -13.59
C GLY A 720 14.97 -3.15 -12.38
N GLY A 721 16.21 -3.51 -12.00
CA GLY A 721 16.93 -3.03 -10.81
C GLY A 721 16.73 -3.93 -9.59
N THR A 722 17.83 -4.44 -9.01
CA THR A 722 17.80 -5.36 -7.88
C THR A 722 17.11 -4.76 -6.66
N THR A 723 16.69 -5.60 -5.70
CA THR A 723 16.15 -5.16 -4.41
C THR A 723 17.03 -4.09 -3.76
N GLU A 724 18.36 -4.28 -3.74
CA GLU A 724 19.31 -3.34 -3.15
C GLU A 724 19.33 -1.99 -3.86
N VAL A 725 19.19 -2.00 -5.20
CA VAL A 725 19.06 -0.76 -5.98
C VAL A 725 17.74 -0.06 -5.69
N GLN A 726 16.63 -0.79 -5.54
CA GLN A 726 15.35 -0.19 -5.14
C GLN A 726 15.45 0.43 -3.74
N LEU A 727 16.05 -0.29 -2.77
CA LEU A 727 16.25 0.20 -1.42
C LEU A 727 17.13 1.47 -1.39
N ASN A 728 18.18 1.53 -2.22
CA ASN A 728 18.98 2.75 -2.37
C ASN A 728 18.14 3.91 -2.94
N ILE A 729 17.35 3.67 -3.99
CA ILE A 729 16.47 4.69 -4.58
C ILE A 729 15.47 5.21 -3.54
N ILE A 730 14.80 4.31 -2.81
CA ILE A 730 13.83 4.67 -1.76
C ILE A 730 14.51 5.53 -0.69
N ALA A 731 15.64 5.07 -0.15
CA ALA A 731 16.37 5.81 0.88
C ALA A 731 16.84 7.19 0.40
N GLU A 732 17.37 7.31 -0.82
CA GLU A 732 17.97 8.55 -1.31
C GLU A 732 16.92 9.55 -1.81
N ARG A 733 15.83 9.07 -2.42
CA ARG A 733 14.81 9.92 -3.04
C ARG A 733 13.65 10.23 -2.12
N LEU A 734 13.23 9.29 -1.29
CA LEU A 734 12.11 9.48 -0.38
C LEU A 734 12.56 9.98 0.99
N LEU A 735 13.61 9.38 1.54
CA LEU A 735 14.12 9.74 2.86
C LEU A 735 15.25 10.77 2.80
N GLY A 736 15.80 11.08 1.62
CA GLY A 736 16.90 12.04 1.48
C GLY A 736 18.21 11.58 2.13
N LEU A 737 18.41 10.27 2.30
CA LEU A 737 19.66 9.73 2.84
C LEU A 737 20.82 9.98 1.85
N PRO A 738 22.04 10.20 2.36
CA PRO A 738 23.20 10.48 1.52
C PRO A 738 23.57 9.29 0.63
N ARG A 739 24.07 9.57 -0.58
CA ARG A 739 24.51 8.54 -1.54
C ARG A 739 25.71 7.76 -1.03
N ASP A 740 25.84 6.52 -1.52
CA ASP A 740 27.04 5.72 -1.29
C ASP A 740 28.26 6.40 -1.96
N PRO A 741 29.48 6.24 -1.41
CA PRO A 741 30.71 6.87 -1.93
C PRO A 741 31.11 6.46 -3.34
#